data_AF-A0A8T1C863-F1
#
_entry.id   AF-A0A8T1C863-F1
#
_cell.length_a   1.000
_cell.length_b   1.000
_cell.length_c   1.000
_cell.angle_alpha   90.00
_cell.angle_beta   90.00
_cell.angle_gamma   90.00
#
_symmetry.space_group_name_H-M   'P 1'
#
loop_
_entity.id
_entity.type
_entity.pdbx_description
1 polymer ?
#
loop_
_entity_poly.entity_id
_entity_poly.type
_entity_poly.pdbx_seq_one_letter_code
_entity_poly.pdbx_strand_id
1 'polypeptide(L)'
;MHNKPLRILPSTVVADPSFRVMTWITETAIHLVTHLLIVNALGVFSDPSVVQLSESFGGPHGKDFSDENDVSAGQIIGSITLHVGKRCHGLELQVAAPVAQTFTHGGDGGTLNTLTLNADEYITSMEAHWGKHKGHTRIFYLSFGTSDGKSVSGGSMTDSKSTVTAPEGFQLGGFFGRQGDELDLLGAIWTRIEAVTAAPVVDSPGTVAPADIQDPVTKPPGSTKIGRRATLLSESFGGPHGDQFSDQSSVKSGQKVKSLTLHIGNRCHGLELQIAEPVAASFAHGGEGGNYKTLTLREDEYITSMEAHWGKKDDRTRIFYLSFGTNFGITVSGGTKTDTKNSVSAPVGYQLGGFFGRDGDEIDLIGVVWSSIEVVEETPVSAVSADEDIQLSEVFGGPHGIAFSDINSIKLSQTVSTIALRTGDRCHGLSLGISSPKDAMFSHGGDGGKENTLTLAPGEYITSMEAHWGKKNGHTRIFHLTFTTNAGHSIAGGGTTDDKSIVTAPEGFQLSGFHGRSESEIDQLGVIWTRIGAKDIELMDMPGSDNGTNGTSIRNWVGPNVGNPSDTACYRKSVGFGSGDVCPLGYGNDDDDCLAQCPLSYPVRCYAECIPQNDDCALEIMTKIGSVVVVAFNIATLNVFGEIMALYKTTKWAITCAANIISVVRSLIYFLRYQQTTAPQGDTEVLLTVAYQSDVVLIDLPVAVCACLGLPIPKKAQYADAALSIVEGIVKQAITNGDEILSSGKNALNLLTGSSVLNDSSTTVDELQDLINKKSSCGWELKRLTDRVVYAVNDVRNNTPNAAVNDIRVTVYSSAIVLNDIPTVTNNCMGELLATKTMSAAYETRYLLRKTFGVIIDQVIEKASTDMGASVAEDEYLLEVSNMGLVALSTVDPTGIAYMASQFVQPICGPTAYLGEIDDGTLHDALSLTTVDEAFEGSYGSWTKVGDGVVRLIFKSTDTEDVTVVIHSGGDDYANVDVNAGETVTWESTISELHDKNMYLDRWRPGLSGLPASGGGSLLLWIPRASEGGHITMSIFYGTKLLKLNCFFLIDSYKEDSRKVANAEMVNKAKQASGSAQLSATTFEVLQSTTTGANVCKRELKLDEKFIWTETDQDTIMW
;
A
#
# COMPACT_ATOMS: atom_id res chain seq x y z
N MET A 1 46.28 -48.66 56.47
CA MET A 1 45.07 -49.52 56.60
C MET A 1 44.38 -49.52 55.24
N HIS A 2 44.17 -50.68 54.61
CA HIS A 2 42.88 -51.39 54.56
C HIS A 2 41.73 -50.52 53.99
N ASN A 3 41.04 -50.86 52.88
CA ASN A 3 41.16 -52.08 52.05
C ASN A 3 40.87 -51.79 50.54
N LYS A 4 41.46 -52.60 49.65
CA LYS A 4 41.33 -52.58 48.17
C LYS A 4 40.12 -53.42 47.70
N PRO A 5 39.66 -53.47 46.42
CA PRO A 5 40.42 -53.57 45.14
C PRO A 5 39.86 -52.67 43.98
N LEU A 6 40.27 -52.70 42.70
CA LEU A 6 41.52 -52.84 41.92
C LEU A 6 41.14 -52.59 40.42
N ARG A 7 42.01 -51.93 39.64
CA ARG A 7 41.81 -51.40 38.25
C ARG A 7 41.48 -52.40 37.12
N ILE A 8 40.80 -51.90 36.05
CA ILE A 8 41.18 -52.03 34.60
C ILE A 8 40.86 -50.68 33.86
N LEU A 9 41.55 -50.38 32.74
CA LEU A 9 41.43 -49.24 31.77
C LEU A 9 41.50 -49.83 30.32
N PRO A 10 41.34 -49.11 29.16
CA PRO A 10 41.00 -47.69 28.88
C PRO A 10 39.94 -47.47 27.75
N SER A 11 39.60 -46.22 27.42
CA SER A 11 39.75 -45.63 26.05
C SER A 11 39.19 -44.19 25.96
N THR A 12 39.83 -43.36 25.14
CA THR A 12 39.57 -41.92 24.96
C THR A 12 38.72 -41.62 23.72
N VAL A 13 37.83 -40.64 23.81
CA VAL A 13 37.34 -39.88 22.64
C VAL A 13 37.72 -38.42 22.84
N VAL A 14 38.45 -37.86 21.87
CA VAL A 14 38.79 -36.43 21.84
C VAL A 14 37.56 -35.66 21.36
N ALA A 15 37.08 -34.71 22.15
CA ALA A 15 36.02 -33.81 21.73
C ALA A 15 36.62 -32.70 20.85
N ASP A 16 36.02 -32.51 19.67
CA ASP A 16 36.43 -31.55 18.65
C ASP A 16 36.18 -30.09 19.12
N PRO A 17 37.16 -29.15 19.01
CA PRO A 17 36.94 -27.75 19.34
C PRO A 17 35.81 -27.07 18.55
N SER A 18 35.46 -27.56 17.35
CA SER A 18 34.29 -27.07 16.59
C SER A 18 32.98 -27.13 17.39
N PHE A 19 32.86 -28.15 18.25
CA PHE A 19 31.65 -28.40 19.05
C PHE A 19 31.47 -27.39 20.18
N ARG A 20 32.56 -26.78 20.69
CA ARG A 20 32.50 -25.73 21.72
C ARG A 20 32.09 -24.38 21.15
N VAL A 21 32.58 -24.05 19.95
CA VAL A 21 32.21 -22.82 19.24
C VAL A 21 30.71 -22.84 18.91
N MET A 22 30.20 -23.95 18.39
CA MET A 22 28.77 -24.08 18.06
C MET A 22 27.86 -23.92 19.30
N THR A 23 28.21 -24.54 20.44
CA THR A 23 27.42 -24.37 21.68
C THR A 23 27.50 -22.95 22.25
N TRP A 24 28.68 -22.33 22.20
CA TRP A 24 28.87 -20.96 22.68
C TRP A 24 28.08 -19.95 21.84
N ILE A 25 28.06 -20.10 20.51
CA ILE A 25 27.25 -19.27 19.61
C ILE A 25 25.75 -19.46 19.92
N THR A 26 25.27 -20.70 20.11
CA THR A 26 23.84 -20.91 20.43
C THR A 26 23.44 -20.35 21.80
N GLU A 27 24.28 -20.49 22.83
CA GLU A 27 23.99 -19.91 24.15
C GLU A 27 24.04 -18.37 24.12
N THR A 28 24.98 -17.79 23.38
CA THR A 28 25.10 -16.33 23.23
C THR A 28 23.92 -15.75 22.44
N ALA A 29 23.50 -16.39 21.35
CA ALA A 29 22.34 -15.97 20.56
C ALA A 29 21.02 -16.06 21.36
N ILE A 30 20.81 -17.14 22.12
CA ILE A 30 19.65 -17.27 23.01
C ILE A 30 19.66 -16.17 24.08
N HIS A 31 20.82 -15.88 24.68
CA HIS A 31 20.94 -14.79 25.65
C HIS A 31 20.71 -13.40 25.04
N LEU A 32 21.18 -13.15 23.82
CA LEU A 32 20.95 -11.89 23.10
C LEU A 32 19.45 -11.69 22.81
N VAL A 33 18.79 -12.70 22.24
CA VAL A 33 17.34 -12.69 21.94
C VAL A 33 16.53 -12.52 23.23
N THR A 34 16.92 -13.20 24.32
CA THR A 34 16.22 -13.08 25.61
C THR A 34 16.43 -11.69 26.24
N HIS A 35 17.61 -11.08 26.12
CA HIS A 35 17.81 -9.69 26.55
C HIS A 35 17.04 -8.69 25.68
N LEU A 36 17.00 -8.88 24.37
CA LEU A 36 16.26 -8.00 23.46
C LEU A 36 14.74 -8.04 23.73
N LEU A 37 14.20 -9.23 24.00
CA LEU A 37 12.81 -9.41 24.42
C LEU A 37 12.51 -8.75 25.79
N ILE A 38 13.45 -8.79 26.74
CA ILE A 38 13.27 -8.15 28.06
C ILE A 38 13.43 -6.63 27.99
N VAL A 39 14.30 -6.10 27.12
CA VAL A 39 14.45 -4.66 26.88
C VAL A 39 13.21 -4.11 26.17
N ASN A 40 12.67 -4.79 25.15
CA ASN A 40 11.43 -4.39 24.49
C ASN A 40 10.18 -4.54 25.38
N ALA A 41 10.17 -5.48 26.34
CA ALA A 41 9.10 -5.60 27.33
C ALA A 41 9.12 -4.51 28.43
N LEU A 42 10.17 -3.68 28.49
CA LEU A 42 10.31 -2.57 29.45
C LEU A 42 10.49 -1.20 28.78
N GLY A 43 10.66 -1.16 27.46
CA GLY A 43 10.45 0.03 26.66
C GLY A 43 8.96 0.36 26.62
N VAL A 44 8.50 1.26 27.49
CA VAL A 44 7.15 1.82 27.40
C VAL A 44 7.06 2.66 26.13
N PHE A 45 6.67 2.02 25.03
CA PHE A 45 6.07 2.73 23.91
C PHE A 45 4.85 3.46 24.44
N SER A 46 4.86 4.79 24.37
CA SER A 46 3.73 5.62 24.75
C SER A 46 2.63 5.45 23.70
N ASP A 47 1.83 4.41 23.87
CA ASP A 47 0.66 4.13 23.06
C ASP A 47 -0.27 5.37 23.02
N PRO A 48 -0.63 5.87 21.82
CA PRO A 48 -1.59 6.95 21.68
C PRO A 48 -3.03 6.55 22.05
N SER A 49 -3.28 5.28 22.45
CA SER A 49 -4.60 4.84 22.89
C SER A 49 -5.13 5.70 24.06
N VAL A 50 -6.39 6.09 23.89
CA VAL A 50 -7.19 6.83 24.87
C VAL A 50 -7.78 5.90 25.93
N VAL A 51 -7.86 4.61 25.59
CA VAL A 51 -8.53 3.54 26.33
C VAL A 51 -7.60 2.33 26.40
N GLN A 52 -7.46 1.69 27.56
CA GLN A 52 -6.68 0.46 27.75
C GLN A 52 -7.47 -0.58 28.57
N LEU A 53 -7.54 -1.82 28.08
CA LEU A 53 -8.22 -2.91 28.77
C LEU A 53 -7.29 -3.60 29.77
N SER A 54 -7.80 -3.95 30.96
CA SER A 54 -7.08 -4.79 31.92
C SER A 54 -7.15 -6.28 31.56
N GLU A 55 -6.40 -7.13 32.28
CA GLU A 55 -6.77 -8.56 32.36
C GLU A 55 -8.23 -8.72 32.87
N SER A 56 -8.90 -9.81 32.48
CA SER A 56 -10.25 -10.13 32.97
C SER A 56 -10.27 -11.39 33.83
N PHE A 57 -11.14 -11.38 34.84
CA PHE A 57 -11.19 -12.39 35.90
C PHE A 57 -12.56 -13.05 35.96
N GLY A 58 -12.63 -14.37 36.09
CA GLY A 58 -13.91 -15.10 36.16
C GLY A 58 -13.94 -16.37 35.32
N GLY A 59 -15.02 -16.60 34.57
CA GLY A 59 -15.14 -17.76 33.67
C GLY A 59 -16.20 -17.65 32.56
N PRO A 60 -16.30 -18.68 31.70
CA PRO A 60 -16.94 -18.60 30.38
C PRO A 60 -18.46 -18.82 30.42
N HIS A 61 -19.15 -18.09 31.30
CA HIS A 61 -20.60 -18.16 31.46
C HIS A 61 -21.20 -16.77 31.30
N GLY A 62 -22.52 -16.72 31.09
CA GLY A 62 -23.24 -15.45 30.88
C GLY A 62 -23.19 -14.99 29.43
N LYS A 63 -23.78 -13.82 29.19
CA LYS A 63 -23.70 -13.06 27.94
C LYS A 63 -22.61 -12.00 28.07
N ASP A 64 -22.01 -11.68 26.95
CA ASP A 64 -20.85 -10.79 26.92
C ASP A 64 -21.32 -9.33 26.97
N PHE A 65 -20.48 -8.45 27.52
CA PHE A 65 -20.71 -7.01 27.58
C PHE A 65 -19.39 -6.25 27.51
N SER A 66 -19.41 -5.03 26.98
CA SER A 66 -18.29 -4.09 27.04
C SER A 66 -18.83 -2.66 26.99
N ASP A 67 -18.31 -1.80 27.86
CA ASP A 67 -18.56 -0.35 27.88
C ASP A 67 -17.60 0.40 26.94
N GLU A 68 -16.68 -0.30 26.27
CA GLU A 68 -15.53 0.27 25.54
C GLU A 68 -15.91 1.31 24.46
N ASN A 69 -17.03 1.11 23.78
CA ASN A 69 -17.53 2.05 22.77
C ASN A 69 -18.19 3.31 23.36
N ASP A 70 -18.49 3.31 24.65
CA ASP A 70 -19.21 4.38 25.36
C ASP A 70 -18.31 5.17 26.33
N VAL A 71 -17.05 4.75 26.54
CA VAL A 71 -16.06 5.46 27.39
C VAL A 71 -15.22 6.48 26.59
N SER A 72 -14.59 7.43 27.28
CA SER A 72 -13.79 8.48 26.63
C SER A 72 -12.70 9.06 27.54
N ALA A 73 -11.72 9.75 26.96
CA ALA A 73 -10.76 10.57 27.71
C ALA A 73 -11.48 11.63 28.55
N GLY A 74 -10.97 11.90 29.75
CA GLY A 74 -11.47 12.96 30.62
C GLY A 74 -12.85 12.69 31.23
N GLN A 75 -13.23 11.42 31.36
CA GLN A 75 -14.40 11.06 32.16
C GLN A 75 -14.24 11.54 33.60
N ILE A 76 -15.32 12.00 34.22
CA ILE A 76 -15.39 12.27 35.67
C ILE A 76 -16.33 11.23 36.26
N ILE A 77 -15.81 10.31 37.07
CA ILE A 77 -16.62 9.29 37.74
C ILE A 77 -17.29 9.90 38.98
N GLY A 78 -18.62 9.89 39.02
CA GLY A 78 -19.39 10.40 40.16
C GLY A 78 -19.57 9.37 41.27
N SER A 79 -19.82 8.10 40.90
CA SER A 79 -19.92 7.01 41.89
C SER A 79 -19.72 5.62 41.28
N ILE A 80 -19.37 4.66 42.13
CA ILE A 80 -19.39 3.23 41.85
C ILE A 80 -20.22 2.51 42.91
N THR A 81 -21.14 1.65 42.49
CA THR A 81 -22.01 0.85 43.36
C THR A 81 -21.80 -0.64 43.11
N LEU A 82 -21.70 -1.44 44.17
CA LEU A 82 -21.59 -2.91 44.09
C LEU A 82 -22.86 -3.56 44.63
N HIS A 83 -23.43 -4.52 43.90
CA HIS A 83 -24.64 -5.28 44.29
C HIS A 83 -24.21 -6.58 44.98
N VAL A 84 -24.00 -6.52 46.29
CA VAL A 84 -23.21 -7.52 47.03
C VAL A 84 -24.02 -8.27 48.07
N GLY A 85 -23.92 -9.61 48.03
CA GLY A 85 -24.41 -10.50 49.07
C GLY A 85 -23.30 -11.43 49.53
N LYS A 86 -23.52 -12.76 49.44
CA LYS A 86 -22.42 -13.74 49.57
C LYS A 86 -21.50 -13.77 48.35
N ARG A 87 -21.92 -13.16 47.24
CA ARG A 87 -21.21 -12.99 45.96
C ARG A 87 -21.50 -11.59 45.41
N CYS A 88 -20.82 -11.20 44.34
CA CYS A 88 -21.15 -10.00 43.57
C CYS A 88 -22.20 -10.38 42.52
N HIS A 89 -23.42 -9.87 42.66
CA HIS A 89 -24.46 -10.11 41.65
C HIS A 89 -24.30 -9.13 40.49
N GLY A 90 -23.93 -7.88 40.77
CA GLY A 90 -23.78 -6.82 39.79
C GLY A 90 -22.99 -5.61 40.31
N LEU A 91 -22.85 -4.61 39.45
CA LEU A 91 -22.24 -3.32 39.74
C LEU A 91 -22.85 -2.21 38.87
N GLU A 92 -22.63 -0.96 39.29
CA GLU A 92 -22.96 0.24 38.55
C GLU A 92 -21.79 1.24 38.58
N LEU A 93 -21.50 1.91 37.47
CA LEU A 93 -20.54 3.01 37.38
C LEU A 93 -21.22 4.24 36.81
N GLN A 94 -21.31 5.30 37.60
CA GLN A 94 -21.92 6.56 37.18
C GLN A 94 -20.84 7.54 36.70
N VAL A 95 -20.90 7.87 35.42
CA VAL A 95 -20.10 8.93 34.78
C VAL A 95 -20.88 10.25 34.90
N ALA A 96 -20.22 11.30 35.37
CA ALA A 96 -20.79 12.64 35.55
C ALA A 96 -20.48 13.59 34.37
N ALA A 97 -19.34 13.40 33.71
CA ALA A 97 -18.87 14.16 32.54
C ALA A 97 -17.90 13.29 31.71
N PRO A 98 -17.61 13.60 30.42
CA PRO A 98 -18.19 14.67 29.62
C PRO A 98 -19.66 14.42 29.26
N VAL A 99 -20.06 13.16 29.14
CA VAL A 99 -21.45 12.72 28.96
C VAL A 99 -21.91 12.02 30.23
N ALA A 100 -23.04 12.43 30.79
CA ALA A 100 -23.58 11.83 32.00
C ALA A 100 -24.32 10.52 31.65
N GLN A 101 -23.81 9.39 32.14
CA GLN A 101 -24.34 8.06 31.87
C GLN A 101 -24.05 7.10 33.03
N THR A 102 -24.76 5.97 33.08
CA THR A 102 -24.53 4.92 34.08
C THR A 102 -24.38 3.58 33.37
N PHE A 103 -23.23 2.94 33.58
CA PHE A 103 -23.01 1.55 33.20
C PHE A 103 -23.56 0.65 34.31
N THR A 104 -24.27 -0.43 33.95
CA THR A 104 -24.90 -1.35 34.91
C THR A 104 -24.77 -2.78 34.40
N HIS A 105 -24.10 -3.64 35.19
CA HIS A 105 -23.78 -5.01 34.78
C HIS A 105 -24.09 -6.02 35.87
N GLY A 106 -24.53 -7.21 35.48
CA GLY A 106 -24.96 -8.29 36.37
C GLY A 106 -26.42 -8.15 36.84
N GLY A 107 -26.74 -8.85 37.94
CA GLY A 107 -28.08 -8.90 38.53
C GLY A 107 -28.37 -7.80 39.57
N ASP A 108 -29.66 -7.60 39.83
CA ASP A 108 -30.22 -6.68 40.84
C ASP A 108 -30.16 -7.21 42.29
N GLY A 109 -29.53 -8.37 42.49
CA GLY A 109 -29.49 -9.07 43.78
C GLY A 109 -28.48 -8.51 44.80
N GLY A 110 -28.80 -8.64 46.08
CA GLY A 110 -27.90 -8.28 47.19
C GLY A 110 -28.17 -6.89 47.77
N THR A 111 -27.20 -6.37 48.52
CA THR A 111 -27.22 -5.05 49.13
C THR A 111 -26.32 -4.11 48.34
N LEU A 112 -26.77 -2.88 48.10
CA LEU A 112 -25.98 -1.84 47.44
C LEU A 112 -24.90 -1.29 48.37
N ASN A 113 -23.63 -1.38 47.95
CA ASN A 113 -22.50 -0.68 48.55
C ASN A 113 -22.00 0.38 47.56
N THR A 114 -22.28 1.66 47.80
CA THR A 114 -21.88 2.78 46.93
C THR A 114 -20.71 3.57 47.52
N LEU A 115 -19.75 3.94 46.68
CA LEU A 115 -18.74 4.97 46.92
C LEU A 115 -18.98 6.13 45.95
N THR A 116 -19.21 7.32 46.50
CA THR A 116 -19.28 8.58 45.77
C THR A 116 -17.89 9.21 45.75
N LEU A 117 -17.44 9.67 44.58
CA LEU A 117 -16.13 10.26 44.38
C LEU A 117 -16.19 11.80 44.41
N ASN A 118 -15.07 12.42 44.75
CA ASN A 118 -14.83 13.86 44.59
C ASN A 118 -14.55 14.18 43.11
N ALA A 119 -14.64 15.46 42.71
CA ALA A 119 -14.44 15.88 41.31
C ALA A 119 -13.03 15.60 40.74
N ASP A 120 -12.01 15.54 41.61
CA ASP A 120 -10.61 15.28 41.27
C ASP A 120 -10.13 13.90 41.80
N GLU A 121 -11.06 13.01 42.15
CA GLU A 121 -10.77 11.67 42.67
C GLU A 121 -11.01 10.61 41.59
N TYR A 122 -10.06 9.69 41.44
CA TYR A 122 -10.06 8.70 40.37
C TYR A 122 -10.06 7.29 40.95
N ILE A 123 -10.74 6.33 40.32
CA ILE A 123 -10.60 4.91 40.65
C ILE A 123 -9.34 4.39 39.95
N THR A 124 -8.37 3.92 40.73
CA THR A 124 -7.02 3.55 40.26
C THR A 124 -6.73 2.06 40.38
N SER A 125 -7.64 1.26 40.96
CA SER A 125 -7.44 -0.19 41.15
C SER A 125 -8.74 -0.98 41.26
N MET A 126 -8.69 -2.24 40.83
CA MET A 126 -9.75 -3.25 41.01
C MET A 126 -9.12 -4.58 41.47
N GLU A 127 -9.54 -5.11 42.62
CA GLU A 127 -9.29 -6.50 43.04
C GLU A 127 -10.55 -7.33 42.86
N ALA A 128 -10.42 -8.49 42.20
CA ALA A 128 -11.50 -9.43 41.96
C ALA A 128 -11.12 -10.82 42.49
N HIS A 129 -12.07 -11.47 43.18
CA HIS A 129 -12.00 -12.88 43.53
C HIS A 129 -13.12 -13.65 42.84
N TRP A 130 -12.82 -14.84 42.31
CA TRP A 130 -13.79 -15.68 41.61
C TRP A 130 -13.81 -17.12 42.14
N GLY A 131 -14.89 -17.84 41.88
CA GLY A 131 -15.06 -19.21 42.38
C GLY A 131 -16.24 -19.92 41.73
N LYS A 132 -16.38 -21.24 42.00
CA LYS A 132 -17.46 -22.04 41.42
C LYS A 132 -18.70 -22.06 42.31
N HIS A 133 -19.85 -21.67 41.76
CA HIS A 133 -21.18 -21.84 42.35
C HIS A 133 -22.11 -22.62 41.41
N LYS A 134 -22.73 -23.70 41.91
CA LYS A 134 -23.68 -24.55 41.15
C LYS A 134 -23.17 -25.03 39.77
N GLY A 135 -21.86 -25.23 39.63
CA GLY A 135 -21.22 -25.65 38.38
C GLY A 135 -20.67 -24.52 37.52
N HIS A 136 -21.04 -23.26 37.78
CA HIS A 136 -20.54 -22.09 37.05
C HIS A 136 -19.46 -21.35 37.83
N THR A 137 -18.44 -20.84 37.14
CA THR A 137 -17.57 -19.79 37.71
C THR A 137 -18.32 -18.45 37.79
N ARG A 138 -18.15 -17.72 38.90
CA ARG A 138 -18.78 -16.42 39.24
C ARG A 138 -17.77 -15.50 39.92
N ILE A 139 -18.02 -14.19 39.89
CA ILE A 139 -17.34 -13.22 40.76
C ILE A 139 -17.92 -13.32 42.18
N PHE A 140 -17.04 -13.51 43.16
CA PHE A 140 -17.40 -13.73 44.55
C PHE A 140 -17.11 -12.51 45.43
N TYR A 141 -16.09 -11.73 45.12
CA TYR A 141 -15.76 -10.47 45.80
C TYR A 141 -15.14 -9.47 44.82
N LEU A 142 -15.47 -8.20 45.00
CA LEU A 142 -14.87 -7.06 44.31
C LEU A 142 -14.42 -6.01 45.32
N SER A 143 -13.31 -5.34 45.03
CA SER A 143 -12.81 -4.17 45.75
C SER A 143 -12.25 -3.16 44.75
N PHE A 144 -12.56 -1.88 44.95
CA PHE A 144 -12.06 -0.77 44.14
C PHE A 144 -11.40 0.26 45.05
N GLY A 145 -10.21 0.72 44.67
CA GLY A 145 -9.44 1.75 45.40
C GLY A 145 -9.27 3.03 44.57
N THR A 146 -9.26 4.18 45.26
CA THR A 146 -9.15 5.51 44.65
C THR A 146 -7.82 6.22 44.89
N SER A 147 -7.53 7.26 44.11
CA SER A 147 -6.39 8.17 44.28
C SER A 147 -6.35 8.83 45.67
N ASP A 148 -7.51 9.15 46.26
CA ASP A 148 -7.65 9.71 47.62
C ASP A 148 -7.51 8.63 48.73
N GLY A 149 -7.27 7.37 48.37
CA GLY A 149 -7.15 6.26 49.32
C GLY A 149 -8.48 5.79 49.93
N LYS A 150 -9.62 6.18 49.35
CA LYS A 150 -10.92 5.57 49.67
C LYS A 150 -11.06 4.23 48.95
N SER A 151 -11.96 3.39 49.42
CA SER A 151 -12.29 2.13 48.76
C SER A 151 -13.73 1.70 48.99
N VAL A 152 -14.27 0.93 48.03
CA VAL A 152 -15.52 0.17 48.18
C VAL A 152 -15.23 -1.30 47.95
N SER A 153 -15.86 -2.17 48.72
CA SER A 153 -15.78 -3.61 48.47
C SER A 153 -17.02 -4.36 48.95
N GLY A 154 -17.16 -5.61 48.52
CA GLY A 154 -18.18 -6.51 49.02
C GLY A 154 -18.16 -7.89 48.37
N GLY A 155 -18.88 -8.84 48.98
CA GLY A 155 -18.85 -10.26 48.62
C GLY A 155 -18.03 -11.11 49.59
N SER A 156 -17.71 -12.34 49.21
CA SER A 156 -16.88 -13.28 50.00
C SER A 156 -15.57 -13.56 49.27
N MET A 157 -14.42 -13.39 49.93
CA MET A 157 -13.12 -13.72 49.33
C MET A 157 -13.00 -15.24 49.06
N THR A 158 -12.38 -15.59 47.93
CA THR A 158 -11.99 -16.97 47.55
C THR A 158 -10.48 -17.07 47.34
N ASP A 159 -9.96 -18.29 47.13
CA ASP A 159 -8.53 -18.54 46.87
C ASP A 159 -8.06 -18.05 45.48
N SER A 160 -8.97 -17.94 44.50
CA SER A 160 -8.66 -17.43 43.16
C SER A 160 -8.94 -15.93 43.10
N LYS A 161 -7.87 -15.13 43.03
CA LYS A 161 -7.94 -13.67 43.07
C LYS A 161 -6.84 -13.02 42.25
N SER A 162 -7.09 -11.79 41.81
CA SER A 162 -6.10 -10.92 41.16
C SER A 162 -6.44 -9.44 41.40
N THR A 163 -5.48 -8.56 41.15
CA THR A 163 -5.62 -7.11 41.28
C THR A 163 -5.00 -6.45 40.06
N VAL A 164 -5.74 -5.50 39.47
CA VAL A 164 -5.27 -4.64 38.38
C VAL A 164 -5.24 -3.19 38.86
N THR A 165 -4.27 -2.44 38.36
CA THR A 165 -4.08 -1.02 38.64
C THR A 165 -4.10 -0.23 37.34
N ALA A 166 -4.63 0.99 37.39
CA ALA A 166 -4.61 1.90 36.27
C ALA A 166 -3.16 2.24 35.87
N PRO A 167 -2.84 2.33 34.56
CA PRO A 167 -1.60 2.94 34.07
C PRO A 167 -1.42 4.38 34.55
N GLU A 168 -0.19 4.89 34.53
CA GLU A 168 0.08 6.29 34.87
C GLU A 168 -0.65 7.24 33.89
N GLY A 169 -1.46 8.16 34.42
CA GLY A 169 -2.30 9.07 33.64
C GLY A 169 -3.71 8.54 33.29
N PHE A 170 -4.08 7.33 33.75
CA PHE A 170 -5.38 6.71 33.50
C PHE A 170 -6.21 6.49 34.78
N GLN A 171 -7.53 6.30 34.61
CA GLN A 171 -8.52 5.97 35.64
C GLN A 171 -9.52 4.94 35.12
N LEU A 172 -10.37 4.36 35.99
CA LEU A 172 -11.48 3.50 35.53
C LEU A 172 -12.53 4.33 34.76
N GLY A 173 -12.72 4.01 33.48
CA GLY A 173 -13.76 4.61 32.63
C GLY A 173 -15.02 3.75 32.49
N GLY A 174 -14.88 2.42 32.55
CA GLY A 174 -15.95 1.44 32.32
C GLY A 174 -15.51 -0.01 32.58
N PHE A 175 -16.32 -0.98 32.15
CA PHE A 175 -16.09 -2.41 32.35
C PHE A 175 -16.32 -3.23 31.08
N PHE A 176 -15.70 -4.41 31.04
CA PHE A 176 -16.03 -5.45 30.07
C PHE A 176 -16.08 -6.82 30.74
N GLY A 177 -16.78 -7.77 30.14
CA GLY A 177 -16.79 -9.14 30.61
C GLY A 177 -18.04 -9.91 30.27
N ARG A 178 -18.53 -10.72 31.23
CA ARG A 178 -19.70 -11.59 31.04
C ARG A 178 -20.65 -11.55 32.23
N GLN A 179 -21.95 -11.51 31.95
CA GLN A 179 -23.02 -11.31 32.92
C GLN A 179 -24.23 -12.23 32.73
N GLY A 180 -24.94 -12.51 33.80
CA GLY A 180 -26.26 -13.15 33.82
C GLY A 180 -27.02 -12.69 35.06
N ASP A 181 -27.65 -13.63 35.78
CA ASP A 181 -28.24 -13.36 37.11
C ASP A 181 -27.18 -12.89 38.15
N GLU A 182 -25.89 -13.10 37.85
CA GLU A 182 -24.72 -12.65 38.62
C GLU A 182 -23.59 -12.23 37.64
N LEU A 183 -22.50 -11.65 38.15
CA LEU A 183 -21.29 -11.40 37.36
C LEU A 183 -20.47 -12.68 37.19
N ASP A 184 -20.11 -12.99 35.94
CA ASP A 184 -19.46 -14.26 35.56
C ASP A 184 -17.99 -14.07 35.21
N LEU A 185 -17.67 -12.95 34.55
CA LEU A 185 -16.32 -12.49 34.23
C LEU A 185 -16.30 -10.95 34.20
N LEU A 186 -15.22 -10.33 34.66
CA LEU A 186 -15.07 -8.88 34.73
C LEU A 186 -13.61 -8.45 34.49
N GLY A 187 -13.41 -7.48 33.61
CA GLY A 187 -12.19 -6.68 33.42
C GLY A 187 -12.52 -5.18 33.51
N ALA A 188 -11.52 -4.37 33.83
CA ALA A 188 -11.61 -2.92 33.92
C ALA A 188 -11.19 -2.27 32.60
N ILE A 189 -11.87 -1.20 32.23
CA ILE A 189 -11.50 -0.33 31.11
C ILE A 189 -10.89 0.94 31.70
N TRP A 190 -9.62 1.19 31.40
CA TRP A 190 -8.88 2.37 31.84
C TRP A 190 -8.96 3.47 30.77
N THR A 191 -9.33 4.70 31.14
CA THR A 191 -9.34 5.88 30.24
C THR A 191 -8.43 6.99 30.75
N ARG A 192 -7.85 7.78 29.83
CA ARG A 192 -6.99 8.92 30.21
C ARG A 192 -7.75 9.94 31.07
N ILE A 193 -7.06 10.50 32.07
CA ILE A 193 -7.62 11.51 32.99
C ILE A 193 -7.84 12.87 32.30
N GLU A 194 -7.01 13.23 31.31
CA GLU A 194 -7.13 14.51 30.59
C GLU A 194 -7.93 14.36 29.29
N ALA A 195 -8.91 15.24 29.07
CA ALA A 195 -9.71 15.28 27.84
C ALA A 195 -8.95 15.96 26.68
N VAL A 196 -8.92 15.31 25.51
CA VAL A 196 -8.53 15.98 24.26
C VAL A 196 -9.61 17.02 23.92
N THR A 197 -9.22 18.29 23.84
CA THR A 197 -10.17 19.41 23.83
C THR A 197 -10.77 19.65 22.44
N ALA A 198 -11.98 19.16 22.21
CA ALA A 198 -12.77 19.52 21.02
C ALA A 198 -13.34 20.96 21.15
N ALA A 199 -13.49 21.65 20.01
CA ALA A 199 -14.04 23.00 19.96
C ALA A 199 -15.56 23.03 20.32
N PRO A 200 -16.07 24.13 20.92
CA PRO A 200 -17.43 24.16 21.46
C PRO A 200 -18.50 24.22 20.36
N VAL A 201 -19.48 23.32 20.47
CA VAL A 201 -20.69 23.29 19.63
C VAL A 201 -21.66 24.40 20.04
N VAL A 202 -22.26 25.08 19.06
CA VAL A 202 -23.34 26.06 19.29
C VAL A 202 -24.70 25.36 19.26
N ASP A 203 -25.53 25.60 20.27
CA ASP A 203 -26.86 25.00 20.43
C ASP A 203 -27.77 25.17 19.20
N SER A 204 -28.46 24.09 18.84
CA SER A 204 -29.47 24.06 17.76
C SER A 204 -30.86 23.75 18.31
N PRO A 205 -31.87 24.61 18.11
CA PRO A 205 -33.22 24.38 18.60
C PRO A 205 -34.15 23.75 17.55
N GLY A 206 -34.83 22.67 17.93
CA GLY A 206 -36.20 22.39 17.46
C GLY A 206 -36.38 21.32 16.39
N THR A 207 -36.74 20.11 16.84
CA THR A 207 -37.27 19.02 16.02
C THR A 207 -38.46 19.43 15.16
N VAL A 208 -38.38 19.21 13.84
CA VAL A 208 -39.54 19.01 12.95
C VAL A 208 -39.22 17.91 11.94
N ALA A 209 -40.19 17.03 11.68
CA ALA A 209 -40.02 15.89 10.79
C ALA A 209 -39.91 16.33 9.31
N PRO A 210 -39.02 15.72 8.51
CA PRO A 210 -38.97 15.96 7.07
C PRO A 210 -40.24 15.46 6.36
N ALA A 211 -40.68 16.20 5.35
CA ALA A 211 -41.78 15.81 4.48
C ALA A 211 -41.32 14.88 3.35
N ASP A 212 -42.24 14.04 2.84
CA ASP A 212 -42.01 13.19 1.67
C ASP A 212 -41.49 13.99 0.47
N ILE A 213 -40.43 13.49 -0.17
CA ILE A 213 -40.02 13.93 -1.50
C ILE A 213 -40.71 13.02 -2.52
N GLN A 214 -41.59 13.60 -3.33
CA GLN A 214 -42.28 12.90 -4.41
C GLN A 214 -41.41 12.75 -5.66
N ASP A 215 -41.70 11.69 -6.42
CA ASP A 215 -41.11 11.33 -7.70
C ASP A 215 -41.14 12.45 -8.77
N PRO A 216 -40.22 12.42 -9.75
CA PRO A 216 -40.05 13.48 -10.72
C PRO A 216 -41.11 13.45 -11.83
N VAL A 217 -41.63 14.63 -12.23
CA VAL A 217 -41.94 15.00 -13.63
C VAL A 217 -42.40 16.48 -13.73
N THR A 218 -41.91 17.19 -14.76
CA THR A 218 -42.36 18.51 -15.29
C THR A 218 -42.25 19.80 -14.46
N LYS A 219 -41.15 20.56 -14.67
CA LYS A 219 -41.19 21.99 -15.06
C LYS A 219 -39.85 22.45 -15.69
N PRO A 220 -39.80 23.41 -16.65
CA PRO A 220 -38.61 23.68 -17.47
C PRO A 220 -37.57 24.59 -16.77
N PRO A 221 -36.31 24.64 -17.26
CA PRO A 221 -35.20 25.26 -16.54
C PRO A 221 -35.34 26.79 -16.42
N GLY A 222 -35.35 27.28 -15.19
CA GLY A 222 -34.94 28.64 -14.87
C GLY A 222 -33.42 28.75 -14.97
N SER A 223 -32.91 29.84 -15.54
CA SER A 223 -31.50 30.00 -15.87
C SER A 223 -30.62 30.24 -14.63
N THR A 224 -30.03 29.18 -14.08
CA THR A 224 -28.78 29.28 -13.31
C THR A 224 -27.66 29.58 -14.31
N LYS A 225 -26.81 30.58 -14.05
CA LYS A 225 -25.64 30.85 -14.91
C LYS A 225 -24.58 29.77 -14.69
N ILE A 226 -24.58 28.75 -15.55
CA ILE A 226 -23.49 27.77 -15.65
C ILE A 226 -22.31 28.46 -16.38
N GLY A 227 -21.12 28.43 -15.79
CA GLY A 227 -19.89 28.81 -16.49
C GLY A 227 -19.57 27.75 -17.54
N ARG A 228 -19.75 28.07 -18.83
CA ARG A 228 -19.39 27.16 -19.93
C ARG A 228 -17.87 27.19 -20.12
N ARG A 229 -17.24 26.02 -20.17
CA ARG A 229 -15.80 25.84 -20.44
C ARG A 229 -15.46 26.10 -21.91
N ALA A 230 -14.22 26.48 -22.20
CA ALA A 230 -13.77 26.68 -23.58
C ALA A 230 -13.65 25.37 -24.37
N THR A 231 -13.16 24.30 -23.72
CA THR A 231 -12.97 22.97 -24.30
C THR A 231 -13.40 21.84 -23.35
N LEU A 232 -13.81 20.71 -23.93
CA LEU A 232 -14.06 19.43 -23.27
C LEU A 232 -13.46 18.30 -24.12
N LEU A 233 -13.01 17.22 -23.51
CA LEU A 233 -12.60 16.00 -24.22
C LEU A 233 -13.75 15.00 -24.29
N SER A 234 -13.78 14.18 -25.33
CA SER A 234 -14.60 12.96 -25.36
C SER A 234 -13.90 11.78 -24.68
N GLU A 235 -14.57 10.63 -24.61
CA GLU A 235 -13.90 9.32 -24.55
C GLU A 235 -13.09 9.08 -25.84
N SER A 236 -12.10 8.18 -25.80
CA SER A 236 -11.29 7.81 -26.95
C SER A 236 -11.54 6.36 -27.39
N PHE A 237 -11.32 6.07 -28.67
CA PHE A 237 -11.61 4.79 -29.31
C PHE A 237 -10.37 4.26 -30.03
N GLY A 238 -10.05 2.98 -29.90
CA GLY A 238 -8.89 2.36 -30.53
C GLY A 238 -8.06 1.54 -29.55
N GLY A 239 -6.72 1.61 -29.65
CA GLY A 239 -5.80 0.88 -28.76
C GLY A 239 -4.45 1.57 -28.56
N PRO A 240 -3.57 1.02 -27.70
CA PRO A 240 -2.40 1.69 -27.14
C PRO A 240 -1.19 1.76 -28.09
N HIS A 241 -1.41 1.74 -29.41
CA HIS A 241 -0.35 1.69 -30.41
C HIS A 241 -0.17 3.05 -31.08
N GLY A 242 0.98 3.26 -31.72
CA GLY A 242 1.33 4.53 -32.35
C GLY A 242 1.91 5.55 -31.36
N ASP A 243 2.38 6.65 -31.92
CA ASP A 243 2.88 7.81 -31.19
C ASP A 243 1.69 8.67 -30.74
N GLN A 244 1.81 9.44 -29.64
CA GLN A 244 0.69 10.20 -29.09
C GLN A 244 0.59 11.60 -29.69
N PHE A 245 -0.65 12.07 -29.93
CA PHE A 245 -0.96 13.41 -30.39
C PHE A 245 -2.12 14.04 -29.60
N SER A 246 -2.13 15.37 -29.48
CA SER A 246 -3.28 16.14 -28.98
C SER A 246 -3.27 17.58 -29.51
N ASP A 247 -4.36 17.98 -30.15
CA ASP A 247 -4.58 19.35 -30.63
C ASP A 247 -5.01 20.31 -29.51
N GLN A 248 -5.33 19.77 -28.32
CA GLN A 248 -6.14 20.44 -27.30
C GLN A 248 -5.61 21.81 -26.87
N SER A 249 -4.29 21.94 -26.66
CA SER A 249 -3.64 23.22 -26.30
C SER A 249 -3.80 24.31 -27.37
N SER A 250 -3.95 23.90 -28.63
CA SER A 250 -4.14 24.78 -29.79
C SER A 250 -5.62 25.13 -30.05
N VAL A 251 -6.56 24.35 -29.52
CA VAL A 251 -8.00 24.60 -29.63
C VAL A 251 -8.40 25.88 -28.87
N LYS A 252 -9.36 26.64 -29.42
CA LYS A 252 -9.89 27.87 -28.80
C LYS A 252 -11.43 27.91 -28.87
N SER A 253 -12.05 28.57 -27.90
CA SER A 253 -13.50 28.81 -27.88
C SER A 253 -13.93 29.77 -29.01
N GLY A 254 -15.17 29.63 -29.49
CA GLY A 254 -15.71 30.45 -30.57
C GLY A 254 -15.12 30.18 -31.96
N GLN A 255 -14.37 29.10 -32.14
CA GLN A 255 -13.73 28.79 -33.41
C GLN A 255 -14.71 28.29 -34.49
N LYS A 256 -14.27 28.33 -35.75
CA LYS A 256 -15.04 27.82 -36.89
C LYS A 256 -14.25 26.81 -37.69
N VAL A 257 -14.72 25.57 -37.73
CA VAL A 257 -14.19 24.53 -38.60
C VAL A 257 -14.54 24.84 -40.05
N LYS A 258 -13.52 24.90 -40.91
CA LYS A 258 -13.65 25.12 -42.35
C LYS A 258 -13.88 23.83 -43.11
N SER A 259 -13.12 22.79 -42.77
CA SER A 259 -13.23 21.48 -43.39
C SER A 259 -12.61 20.37 -42.55
N LEU A 260 -13.16 19.17 -42.70
CA LEU A 260 -12.58 17.92 -42.21
C LEU A 260 -12.32 17.00 -43.41
N THR A 261 -11.08 16.56 -43.59
CA THR A 261 -10.68 15.56 -44.58
C THR A 261 -10.34 14.26 -43.88
N LEU A 262 -10.75 13.12 -44.43
CA LEU A 262 -10.37 11.78 -43.97
C LEU A 262 -9.55 11.08 -45.06
N HIS A 263 -8.44 10.43 -44.68
CA HIS A 263 -7.60 9.62 -45.55
C HIS A 263 -7.99 8.15 -45.39
N ILE A 264 -8.69 7.59 -46.40
CA ILE A 264 -9.47 6.36 -46.22
C ILE A 264 -9.19 5.33 -47.32
N GLY A 265 -8.78 4.13 -46.89
CA GLY A 265 -8.78 2.91 -47.69
C GLY A 265 -9.75 1.89 -47.10
N ASN A 266 -9.30 0.64 -46.91
CA ASN A 266 -10.03 -0.35 -46.11
C ASN A 266 -10.05 0.00 -44.61
N ARG A 267 -9.13 0.88 -44.18
CA ARG A 267 -8.99 1.47 -42.83
C ARG A 267 -8.80 2.98 -42.91
N CYS A 268 -8.92 3.68 -41.78
CA CYS A 268 -8.56 5.08 -41.66
C CYS A 268 -7.02 5.19 -41.54
N HIS A 269 -6.39 5.83 -42.52
CA HIS A 269 -4.95 6.06 -42.49
C HIS A 269 -4.62 7.35 -41.74
N GLY A 270 -5.46 8.38 -41.89
CA GLY A 270 -5.25 9.70 -41.30
C GLY A 270 -6.44 10.63 -41.48
N LEU A 271 -6.32 11.85 -40.98
CA LEU A 271 -7.31 12.91 -41.09
C LEU A 271 -6.67 14.31 -41.05
N GLU A 272 -7.40 15.32 -41.50
CA GLU A 272 -7.00 16.73 -41.47
C GLU A 272 -8.19 17.62 -41.08
N LEU A 273 -8.02 18.46 -40.06
CA LEU A 273 -8.99 19.48 -39.65
C LEU A 273 -8.44 20.88 -39.94
N GLN A 274 -9.18 21.69 -40.71
CA GLN A 274 -8.83 23.09 -40.95
C GLN A 274 -9.76 24.01 -40.16
N ILE A 275 -9.18 24.94 -39.40
CA ILE A 275 -9.86 26.00 -38.65
C ILE A 275 -9.73 27.32 -39.42
N ALA A 276 -10.82 28.09 -39.53
CA ALA A 276 -10.84 29.39 -40.21
C ALA A 276 -10.72 30.59 -39.25
N GLU A 277 -11.38 30.51 -38.10
CA GLU A 277 -11.51 31.57 -37.08
C GLU A 277 -11.44 30.95 -35.68
N PRO A 278 -11.07 31.67 -34.61
CA PRO A 278 -10.53 33.03 -34.62
C PRO A 278 -9.08 33.10 -35.11
N VAL A 279 -8.35 31.99 -35.02
CA VAL A 279 -6.98 31.83 -35.54
C VAL A 279 -7.01 30.68 -36.54
N ALA A 280 -6.49 30.90 -37.74
CA ALA A 280 -6.41 29.85 -38.75
C ALA A 280 -5.37 28.80 -38.33
N ALA A 281 -5.80 27.54 -38.24
CA ALA A 281 -4.98 26.40 -37.83
C ALA A 281 -5.27 25.19 -38.72
N SER A 282 -4.34 24.23 -38.74
CA SER A 282 -4.49 22.96 -39.44
C SER A 282 -3.92 21.86 -38.56
N PHE A 283 -4.75 20.87 -38.26
CA PHE A 283 -4.37 19.68 -37.49
C PHE A 283 -4.40 18.49 -38.43
N ALA A 284 -3.35 17.67 -38.45
CA ALA A 284 -3.24 16.54 -39.36
C ALA A 284 -2.53 15.38 -38.64
N HIS A 285 -3.21 14.23 -38.62
CA HIS A 285 -2.81 13.05 -37.86
C HIS A 285 -2.93 11.81 -38.75
N GLY A 286 -2.05 10.83 -38.55
CA GLY A 286 -1.92 9.60 -39.31
C GLY A 286 -1.24 9.75 -40.67
N GLY A 287 -1.18 8.64 -41.41
CA GLY A 287 -0.51 8.57 -42.71
C GLY A 287 -1.28 9.19 -43.88
N GLU A 288 -0.55 9.49 -44.95
CA GLU A 288 -1.08 9.98 -46.25
C GLU A 288 -1.73 8.88 -47.12
N GLY A 289 -2.07 7.72 -46.55
CA GLY A 289 -2.55 6.56 -47.30
C GLY A 289 -4.04 6.60 -47.65
N GLY A 290 -4.42 5.85 -48.70
CA GLY A 290 -5.82 5.73 -49.12
C GLY A 290 -6.31 6.87 -50.03
N ASN A 291 -7.63 7.12 -50.02
CA ASN A 291 -8.28 8.18 -50.78
C ASN A 291 -8.79 9.27 -49.84
N TYR A 292 -8.71 10.52 -50.29
CA TYR A 292 -9.10 11.70 -49.52
C TYR A 292 -10.60 11.95 -49.67
N LYS A 293 -11.32 12.11 -48.56
CA LYS A 293 -12.74 12.48 -48.53
C LYS A 293 -12.95 13.69 -47.63
N THR A 294 -13.20 14.85 -48.24
CA THR A 294 -13.36 16.13 -47.55
C THR A 294 -14.83 16.53 -47.39
N LEU A 295 -15.18 16.94 -46.18
CA LEU A 295 -16.35 17.75 -45.86
C LEU A 295 -15.90 19.21 -45.74
N THR A 296 -16.42 20.09 -46.59
CA THR A 296 -16.29 21.55 -46.40
C THR A 296 -17.57 22.05 -45.75
N LEU A 297 -17.44 22.69 -44.59
CA LEU A 297 -18.58 23.16 -43.82
C LEU A 297 -19.07 24.50 -44.38
N ARG A 298 -20.37 24.74 -44.23
CA ARG A 298 -21.02 26.01 -44.59
C ARG A 298 -21.01 26.98 -43.41
N GLU A 299 -21.45 28.21 -43.67
CA GLU A 299 -21.80 29.15 -42.60
C GLU A 299 -22.88 28.52 -41.69
N ASP A 300 -22.71 28.68 -40.37
CA ASP A 300 -23.48 28.06 -39.28
C ASP A 300 -23.52 26.51 -39.24
N GLU A 301 -22.78 25.82 -40.11
CA GLU A 301 -22.59 24.36 -40.05
C GLU A 301 -21.39 24.00 -39.16
N TYR A 302 -21.60 23.06 -38.24
CA TYR A 302 -20.58 22.57 -37.33
C TYR A 302 -20.75 21.07 -37.06
N ILE A 303 -19.65 20.37 -36.81
CA ILE A 303 -19.64 18.92 -36.55
C ILE A 303 -20.03 18.65 -35.09
N THR A 304 -21.00 17.76 -34.90
CA THR A 304 -21.65 17.46 -33.62
C THR A 304 -21.49 16.02 -33.15
N SER A 305 -20.95 15.11 -33.97
CA SER A 305 -20.75 13.71 -33.59
C SER A 305 -19.63 13.02 -34.35
N MET A 306 -19.09 11.96 -33.74
CA MET A 306 -18.14 11.02 -34.33
C MET A 306 -18.57 9.58 -33.98
N GLU A 307 -18.64 8.69 -34.97
CA GLU A 307 -18.74 7.22 -34.84
C GLU A 307 -17.40 6.63 -35.29
N ALA A 308 -16.79 5.78 -34.46
CA ALA A 308 -15.54 5.07 -34.77
C ALA A 308 -15.74 3.56 -34.67
N HIS A 309 -15.08 2.82 -35.55
CA HIS A 309 -15.00 1.36 -35.53
C HIS A 309 -13.52 0.95 -35.57
N TRP A 310 -13.12 -0.01 -34.74
CA TRP A 310 -11.73 -0.46 -34.63
C TRP A 310 -11.60 -1.99 -34.59
N GLY A 311 -10.37 -2.48 -34.69
CA GLY A 311 -10.05 -3.91 -34.66
C GLY A 311 -8.55 -4.16 -34.77
N LYS A 312 -8.11 -5.42 -34.63
CA LYS A 312 -6.70 -5.82 -34.75
C LYS A 312 -6.31 -6.08 -36.22
N LYS A 313 -5.07 -5.73 -36.58
CA LYS A 313 -4.38 -6.01 -37.86
C LYS A 313 -2.89 -6.18 -37.52
N ASP A 314 -2.32 -7.34 -37.85
CA ASP A 314 -0.91 -7.67 -37.52
C ASP A 314 -0.62 -7.46 -36.01
N ASP A 315 -1.51 -8.00 -35.16
CA ASP A 315 -1.59 -7.85 -33.70
C ASP A 315 -1.69 -6.40 -33.17
N ARG A 316 -1.87 -5.43 -34.07
CA ARG A 316 -2.05 -4.02 -33.72
C ARG A 316 -3.49 -3.54 -33.89
N THR A 317 -4.05 -2.90 -32.88
CA THR A 317 -5.30 -2.14 -33.00
C THR A 317 -5.16 -1.01 -34.01
N ARG A 318 -6.19 -0.83 -34.84
CA ARG A 318 -6.29 0.19 -35.90
C ARG A 318 -7.73 0.72 -35.96
N ILE A 319 -7.91 1.96 -36.39
CA ILE A 319 -9.23 2.51 -36.72
C ILE A 319 -9.63 2.07 -38.14
N PHE A 320 -10.66 1.23 -38.24
CA PHE A 320 -11.13 0.67 -39.50
C PHE A 320 -12.14 1.56 -40.21
N TYR A 321 -12.97 2.31 -39.48
CA TYR A 321 -13.93 3.26 -40.06
C TYR A 321 -14.17 4.46 -39.14
N LEU A 322 -14.34 5.64 -39.75
CA LEU A 322 -14.79 6.86 -39.09
C LEU A 322 -16.02 7.43 -39.80
N SER A 323 -16.89 8.10 -39.03
CA SER A 323 -18.02 8.88 -39.53
C SER A 323 -18.29 10.08 -38.64
N PHE A 324 -18.39 11.26 -39.24
CA PHE A 324 -18.70 12.52 -38.56
C PHE A 324 -20.02 13.07 -39.07
N GLY A 325 -20.85 13.59 -38.16
CA GLY A 325 -22.14 14.23 -38.46
C GLY A 325 -22.17 15.70 -38.08
N THR A 326 -22.85 16.53 -38.87
CA THR A 326 -23.07 17.96 -38.61
C THR A 326 -24.46 18.23 -38.02
N ASN A 327 -24.63 19.42 -37.43
CA ASN A 327 -25.93 19.97 -37.01
C ASN A 327 -26.97 20.08 -38.15
N PHE A 328 -26.53 20.08 -39.42
CA PHE A 328 -27.38 20.02 -40.61
C PHE A 328 -27.74 18.59 -41.06
N GLY A 329 -27.26 17.55 -40.35
CA GLY A 329 -27.45 16.15 -40.72
C GLY A 329 -26.60 15.70 -41.92
N ILE A 330 -25.60 16.48 -42.33
CA ILE A 330 -24.63 16.07 -43.35
C ILE A 330 -23.60 15.16 -42.66
N THR A 331 -23.14 14.12 -43.37
CA THR A 331 -22.15 13.17 -42.85
C THR A 331 -20.97 13.00 -43.79
N VAL A 332 -19.79 12.81 -43.21
CA VAL A 332 -18.56 12.37 -43.90
C VAL A 332 -18.02 11.13 -43.22
N SER A 333 -17.77 10.09 -44.00
CA SER A 333 -17.43 8.77 -43.47
C SER A 333 -16.68 7.89 -44.45
N GLY A 334 -16.03 6.85 -43.95
CA GLY A 334 -15.52 5.76 -44.77
C GLY A 334 -14.63 4.80 -44.00
N GLY A 335 -14.12 3.80 -44.72
CA GLY A 335 -13.41 2.66 -44.16
C GLY A 335 -14.31 1.43 -44.13
N THR A 336 -13.90 0.39 -43.39
CA THR A 336 -14.67 -0.83 -43.22
C THR A 336 -15.28 -0.85 -41.82
N LYS A 337 -16.59 -1.10 -41.69
CA LYS A 337 -17.21 -1.28 -40.38
C LYS A 337 -16.81 -2.65 -39.80
N THR A 338 -16.21 -2.64 -38.61
CA THR A 338 -16.03 -3.82 -37.74
C THR A 338 -17.18 -3.93 -36.73
N ASP A 339 -17.24 -5.03 -35.98
CA ASP A 339 -18.26 -5.23 -34.96
C ASP A 339 -18.03 -4.34 -33.72
N THR A 340 -16.76 -4.14 -33.33
CA THR A 340 -16.35 -3.21 -32.28
C THR A 340 -16.42 -1.76 -32.74
N LYS A 341 -17.28 -0.98 -32.07
CA LYS A 341 -17.57 0.42 -32.41
C LYS A 341 -18.15 1.18 -31.23
N ASN A 342 -18.02 2.50 -31.25
CA ASN A 342 -18.75 3.40 -30.35
C ASN A 342 -18.88 4.80 -31.01
N SER A 343 -19.65 5.71 -30.40
CA SER A 343 -19.90 7.05 -30.94
C SER A 343 -20.08 8.10 -29.86
N VAL A 344 -19.45 9.26 -30.04
CA VAL A 344 -19.55 10.45 -29.19
C VAL A 344 -20.37 11.55 -29.87
N SER A 345 -21.04 12.37 -29.05
CA SER A 345 -21.76 13.56 -29.49
C SER A 345 -21.34 14.78 -28.67
N ALA A 346 -21.32 15.95 -29.32
CA ALA A 346 -20.96 17.21 -28.70
C ALA A 346 -21.97 17.61 -27.61
N PRO A 347 -21.52 18.04 -26.43
CA PRO A 347 -22.40 18.65 -25.42
C PRO A 347 -23.09 19.92 -25.94
N VAL A 348 -24.21 20.31 -25.31
CA VAL A 348 -25.05 21.43 -25.78
C VAL A 348 -24.28 22.75 -25.80
N GLY A 349 -24.02 23.26 -27.01
CA GLY A 349 -23.27 24.48 -27.27
C GLY A 349 -21.78 24.27 -27.59
N TYR A 350 -21.35 23.04 -27.83
CA TYR A 350 -20.01 22.69 -28.31
C TYR A 350 -20.06 22.11 -29.74
N GLN A 351 -18.91 22.11 -30.41
CA GLN A 351 -18.65 21.54 -31.74
C GLN A 351 -17.27 20.87 -31.77
N LEU A 352 -17.00 20.03 -32.78
CA LEU A 352 -15.65 19.52 -33.04
C LEU A 352 -14.66 20.69 -33.13
N GLY A 353 -13.54 20.56 -32.43
CA GLY A 353 -12.50 21.57 -32.43
C GLY A 353 -11.09 21.10 -32.72
N GLY A 354 -10.81 19.83 -32.50
CA GLY A 354 -9.52 19.17 -32.69
C GLY A 354 -9.64 17.71 -32.29
N PHE A 355 -8.53 16.99 -32.36
CA PHE A 355 -8.43 15.57 -32.02
C PHE A 355 -7.35 15.33 -30.98
N PHE A 356 -7.42 14.17 -30.33
CA PHE A 356 -6.34 13.62 -29.53
C PHE A 356 -6.33 12.10 -29.70
N GLY A 357 -5.21 11.46 -29.42
CA GLY A 357 -5.10 10.00 -29.46
C GLY A 357 -3.72 9.53 -29.89
N ARG A 358 -3.67 8.47 -30.69
CA ARG A 358 -2.41 7.86 -31.14
C ARG A 358 -2.44 7.46 -32.61
N ASP A 359 -1.34 7.70 -33.31
CA ASP A 359 -1.21 7.52 -34.75
C ASP A 359 0.18 7.05 -35.21
N GLY A 360 0.32 6.82 -36.52
CA GLY A 360 1.58 6.41 -37.13
C GLY A 360 1.41 6.24 -38.64
N ASP A 361 1.55 5.02 -39.14
CA ASP A 361 1.22 4.68 -40.54
C ASP A 361 -0.29 4.74 -40.82
N GLU A 362 -1.10 4.51 -39.79
CA GLU A 362 -2.56 4.56 -39.76
C GLU A 362 -3.00 5.24 -38.43
N ILE A 363 -4.31 5.50 -38.23
CA ILE A 363 -4.81 5.95 -36.91
C ILE A 363 -5.02 4.72 -36.02
N ASP A 364 -4.51 4.78 -34.80
CA ASP A 364 -4.49 3.65 -33.84
C ASP A 364 -5.48 3.89 -32.69
N LEU A 365 -5.59 5.13 -32.22
CA LEU A 365 -6.58 5.60 -31.24
C LEU A 365 -7.00 7.05 -31.53
N ILE A 366 -8.28 7.38 -31.32
CA ILE A 366 -8.83 8.70 -31.60
C ILE A 366 -9.94 9.10 -30.62
N GLY A 367 -9.84 10.32 -30.10
CA GLY A 367 -10.88 11.06 -29.39
C GLY A 367 -11.03 12.47 -29.96
N VAL A 368 -12.08 13.18 -29.52
CA VAL A 368 -12.46 14.50 -30.01
C VAL A 368 -12.28 15.55 -28.92
N VAL A 369 -11.63 16.67 -29.28
CA VAL A 369 -11.68 17.92 -28.51
C VAL A 369 -12.92 18.68 -28.93
N TRP A 370 -13.90 18.82 -28.04
CA TRP A 370 -15.09 19.63 -28.22
C TRP A 370 -14.81 21.08 -27.79
N SER A 371 -14.93 22.04 -28.70
CA SER A 371 -14.79 23.48 -28.39
C SER A 371 -16.16 24.16 -28.25
N SER A 372 -16.30 25.08 -27.30
CA SER A 372 -17.49 25.94 -27.18
C SER A 372 -17.72 26.73 -28.47
N ILE A 373 -18.96 26.74 -28.96
CA ILE A 373 -19.40 27.53 -30.13
C ILE A 373 -19.40 29.03 -29.82
N GLU A 374 -19.64 29.40 -28.56
CA GLU A 374 -19.50 30.77 -28.07
C GLU A 374 -18.07 31.02 -27.59
N VAL A 375 -17.56 32.25 -27.79
CA VAL A 375 -16.30 32.68 -27.17
C VAL A 375 -16.50 32.71 -25.65
N VAL A 376 -15.71 31.91 -24.95
CA VAL A 376 -15.59 31.90 -23.51
C VAL A 376 -14.34 32.70 -23.16
N GLU A 377 -14.49 33.77 -22.37
CA GLU A 377 -13.32 34.37 -21.73
C GLU A 377 -12.82 33.42 -20.64
N GLU A 378 -11.72 32.74 -20.91
CA GLU A 378 -11.01 31.92 -19.95
C GLU A 378 -10.45 32.83 -18.85
N THR A 379 -11.10 32.86 -17.68
CA THR A 379 -10.33 33.05 -16.44
C THR A 379 -9.27 31.95 -16.45
N PRO A 380 -7.96 32.29 -16.35
CA PRO A 380 -6.95 31.26 -16.22
C PRO A 380 -7.33 30.39 -15.02
N VAL A 381 -7.38 29.07 -15.23
CA VAL A 381 -7.60 28.14 -14.13
C VAL A 381 -6.45 28.36 -13.17
N SER A 382 -6.74 28.93 -11.99
CA SER A 382 -5.76 29.02 -10.93
C SER A 382 -5.35 27.59 -10.61
N ALA A 383 -4.12 27.22 -10.98
CA ALA A 383 -3.56 25.94 -10.61
C ALA A 383 -3.68 25.77 -9.10
N VAL A 384 -4.15 24.60 -8.65
CA VAL A 384 -4.14 24.29 -7.22
C VAL A 384 -2.68 24.27 -6.78
N SER A 385 -2.38 25.12 -5.82
CA SER A 385 -1.10 25.84 -5.80
C SER A 385 0.10 25.00 -5.37
N ALA A 386 -0.08 23.74 -4.96
CA ALA A 386 0.99 22.93 -4.34
C ALA A 386 2.26 22.74 -5.20
N ASP A 387 2.19 22.66 -6.53
CA ASP A 387 3.41 22.56 -7.38
C ASP A 387 4.07 23.94 -7.65
N GLU A 388 3.31 25.05 -7.57
CA GLU A 388 3.87 26.41 -7.53
C GLU A 388 4.30 26.84 -6.11
N ASP A 389 3.83 26.16 -5.06
CA ASP A 389 4.08 26.47 -3.66
C ASP A 389 5.20 25.60 -3.06
N ILE A 390 5.63 24.54 -3.75
CA ILE A 390 6.72 23.65 -3.33
C ILE A 390 7.80 23.65 -4.40
N GLN A 391 9.03 24.00 -4.02
CA GLN A 391 10.19 23.92 -4.91
C GLN A 391 11.36 23.19 -4.24
N LEU A 392 11.75 22.05 -4.82
CA LEU A 392 12.96 21.33 -4.45
C LEU A 392 14.20 21.98 -5.10
N SER A 393 15.31 22.03 -4.36
CA SER A 393 16.61 22.41 -4.91
C SER A 393 17.26 21.26 -5.69
N GLU A 394 18.37 21.56 -6.36
CA GLU A 394 19.35 20.54 -6.70
C GLU A 394 19.92 19.87 -5.44
N VAL A 395 20.52 18.68 -5.60
CA VAL A 395 21.12 17.89 -4.52
C VAL A 395 22.64 17.91 -4.61
N PHE A 396 23.31 18.07 -3.46
CA PHE A 396 24.77 18.11 -3.35
C PHE A 396 25.30 16.86 -2.65
N GLY A 397 26.45 16.32 -3.07
CA GLY A 397 27.08 15.17 -2.41
C GLY A 397 27.28 13.96 -3.33
N GLY A 398 27.15 12.75 -2.77
CA GLY A 398 27.42 11.48 -3.46
C GLY A 398 26.20 10.55 -3.57
N PRO A 399 26.22 9.57 -4.49
CA PRO A 399 25.13 8.61 -4.66
C PRO A 399 25.02 7.59 -3.51
N HIS A 400 25.77 7.74 -2.42
CA HIS A 400 25.81 6.79 -1.30
C HIS A 400 24.69 7.07 -0.30
N GLY A 401 24.61 6.29 0.80
CA GLY A 401 23.49 6.38 1.75
C GLY A 401 22.18 5.81 1.18
N ILE A 402 21.12 5.85 1.97
CA ILE A 402 19.74 5.49 1.62
C ILE A 402 19.00 6.77 1.23
N ALA A 403 18.17 6.75 0.18
CA ALA A 403 17.36 7.92 -0.20
C ALA A 403 16.33 8.30 0.89
N PHE A 404 16.07 9.61 1.03
CA PHE A 404 15.03 10.13 1.91
C PHE A 404 14.40 11.40 1.31
N SER A 405 13.14 11.67 1.67
CA SER A 405 12.48 12.96 1.41
C SER A 405 11.43 13.28 2.47
N ASP A 406 11.44 14.52 2.98
CA ASP A 406 10.41 15.02 3.89
C ASP A 406 9.10 15.39 3.16
N ILE A 407 9.05 15.28 1.83
CA ILE A 407 8.00 15.89 0.98
C ILE A 407 6.57 15.47 1.36
N ASN A 408 6.34 14.20 1.69
CA ASN A 408 5.03 13.69 2.10
C ASN A 408 4.65 14.04 3.56
N SER A 409 5.62 14.53 4.34
CA SER A 409 5.43 14.97 5.74
C SER A 409 5.27 16.49 5.89
N ILE A 410 5.63 17.26 4.86
CA ILE A 410 5.52 18.72 4.86
C ILE A 410 4.05 19.15 4.82
N LYS A 411 3.78 20.25 5.53
CA LYS A 411 2.49 20.95 5.52
C LYS A 411 2.70 22.41 5.15
N LEU A 412 1.92 22.95 4.22
CA LEU A 412 2.03 24.35 3.80
C LEU A 412 1.66 25.29 4.96
N SER A 413 2.22 26.50 4.96
CA SER A 413 2.22 27.42 6.12
C SER A 413 2.88 26.89 7.40
N GLN A 414 3.63 25.78 7.35
CA GLN A 414 4.33 25.31 8.53
C GLN A 414 5.36 26.32 9.07
N THR A 415 5.56 26.32 10.39
CA THR A 415 6.53 27.19 11.07
C THR A 415 7.72 26.36 11.53
N VAL A 416 8.90 26.60 10.94
CA VAL A 416 10.16 26.03 11.43
C VAL A 416 10.54 26.73 12.74
N SER A 417 10.69 25.95 13.81
CA SER A 417 11.06 26.43 15.14
C SER A 417 12.55 26.24 15.45
N THR A 418 13.17 25.19 14.90
CA THR A 418 14.58 24.88 15.12
C THR A 418 15.24 24.23 13.91
N ILE A 419 16.55 24.41 13.81
CA ILE A 419 17.43 23.59 12.97
C ILE A 419 18.65 23.15 13.79
N ALA A 420 18.96 21.86 13.73
CA ALA A 420 20.11 21.25 14.42
C ALA A 420 21.06 20.60 13.42
N LEU A 421 22.37 20.71 13.67
CA LEU A 421 23.43 20.05 12.90
C LEU A 421 24.31 19.23 13.83
N ARG A 422 24.52 17.95 13.51
CA ARG A 422 25.46 17.06 14.22
C ARG A 422 26.74 16.96 13.41
N THR A 423 27.81 17.61 13.89
CA THR A 423 29.03 17.84 13.10
C THR A 423 30.32 17.52 13.84
N GLY A 424 31.30 17.03 13.09
CA GLY A 424 32.70 16.88 13.51
C GLY A 424 33.58 17.47 12.41
N ASP A 425 34.51 16.68 11.87
CA ASP A 425 35.18 17.02 10.60
C ASP A 425 34.21 17.02 9.39
N ARG A 426 33.02 16.42 9.55
CA ARG A 426 31.96 16.24 8.55
C ARG A 426 30.57 16.41 9.16
N CYS A 427 29.54 16.50 8.32
CA CYS A 427 28.14 16.42 8.75
C CYS A 427 27.73 14.95 8.94
N HIS A 428 27.32 14.60 10.16
CA HIS A 428 26.87 13.25 10.50
C HIS A 428 25.35 13.16 10.39
N GLY A 429 24.64 14.15 10.93
CA GLY A 429 23.18 14.24 10.87
C GLY A 429 22.68 15.68 10.95
N LEU A 430 21.41 15.87 10.65
CA LEU A 430 20.71 17.15 10.70
C LEU A 430 19.25 16.93 11.10
N SER A 431 18.63 17.95 11.71
CA SER A 431 17.22 17.89 12.09
C SER A 431 16.51 19.24 11.93
N LEU A 432 15.23 19.22 11.54
CA LEU A 432 14.34 20.36 11.43
C LEU A 432 13.16 20.19 12.39
N GLY A 433 12.97 21.14 13.30
CA GLY A 433 11.79 21.16 14.18
C GLY A 433 10.71 22.08 13.62
N ILE A 434 9.48 21.57 13.57
CA ILE A 434 8.28 22.28 13.14
C ILE A 434 7.38 22.46 14.37
N SER A 435 6.77 23.65 14.53
CA SER A 435 5.87 23.96 15.67
C SER A 435 4.45 24.38 15.27
N SER A 436 4.11 24.27 13.99
CA SER A 436 2.80 24.62 13.41
C SER A 436 2.78 24.13 11.96
N PRO A 437 1.64 23.68 11.38
CA PRO A 437 0.33 23.51 12.02
C PRO A 437 0.29 22.39 13.07
N LYS A 438 1.23 21.44 12.99
CA LYS A 438 1.41 20.32 13.92
C LYS A 438 2.88 20.23 14.31
N ASP A 439 3.18 19.90 15.56
CA ASP A 439 4.56 19.65 16.00
C ASP A 439 5.13 18.43 15.27
N ALA A 440 6.31 18.58 14.68
CA ALA A 440 7.02 17.51 13.97
C ALA A 440 8.54 17.72 14.06
N MET A 441 9.30 16.64 13.91
CA MET A 441 10.77 16.68 13.85
C MET A 441 11.25 15.82 12.69
N PHE A 442 11.79 16.44 11.65
CA PHE A 442 12.46 15.73 10.56
C PHE A 442 13.92 15.54 10.94
N SER A 443 14.49 14.34 10.80
CA SER A 443 15.86 14.03 11.21
C SER A 443 16.49 13.02 10.28
N HIS A 444 17.69 13.35 9.78
CA HIS A 444 18.41 12.56 8.77
C HIS A 444 19.87 12.37 9.16
N GLY A 445 20.47 11.26 8.74
CA GLY A 445 21.84 10.87 9.09
C GLY A 445 22.02 10.29 10.50
N GLY A 446 23.29 10.15 10.90
CA GLY A 446 23.69 9.44 12.12
C GLY A 446 23.83 10.32 13.37
N ASP A 447 23.90 9.66 14.52
CA ASP A 447 24.08 10.26 15.85
C ASP A 447 25.51 10.78 16.12
N GLY A 448 26.45 10.56 15.21
CA GLY A 448 27.84 10.98 15.34
C GLY A 448 28.05 12.50 15.42
N GLY A 449 29.28 12.91 15.77
CA GLY A 449 29.65 14.32 15.89
C GLY A 449 29.07 15.01 17.13
N LYS A 450 29.23 16.34 17.20
CA LYS A 450 28.64 17.19 18.23
C LYS A 450 27.45 17.94 17.65
N GLU A 451 26.34 17.92 18.38
CA GLU A 451 25.16 18.70 18.06
C GLU A 451 25.35 20.21 18.34
N ASN A 452 24.81 21.01 17.43
CA ASN A 452 24.63 22.44 17.57
C ASN A 452 23.23 22.78 17.06
N THR A 453 22.53 23.71 17.69
CA THR A 453 21.11 24.00 17.39
C THR A 453 20.87 25.50 17.35
N LEU A 454 20.14 25.95 16.33
CA LEU A 454 19.61 27.29 16.19
C LEU A 454 18.09 27.23 16.37
N THR A 455 17.59 27.93 17.38
CA THR A 455 16.16 28.19 17.57
C THR A 455 15.81 29.49 16.84
N LEU A 456 14.77 29.44 16.02
CA LEU A 456 14.32 30.59 15.23
C LEU A 456 13.37 31.46 16.07
N ALA A 457 13.50 32.78 15.95
CA ALA A 457 12.56 33.72 16.56
C ALA A 457 11.21 33.75 15.80
N PRO A 458 10.11 34.24 16.41
CA PRO A 458 8.84 34.40 15.70
C PRO A 458 8.98 35.30 14.45
N GLY A 459 8.64 34.75 13.27
CA GLY A 459 8.81 35.44 11.97
C GLY A 459 10.22 35.35 11.37
N GLU A 460 11.14 34.64 12.03
CA GLU A 460 12.41 34.22 11.45
C GLU A 460 12.22 32.93 10.65
N TYR A 461 12.83 32.85 9.47
CA TYR A 461 12.80 31.67 8.61
C TYR A 461 14.11 31.51 7.85
N ILE A 462 14.45 30.28 7.48
CA ILE A 462 15.69 29.95 6.75
C ILE A 462 15.50 30.28 5.26
N THR A 463 16.51 30.95 4.70
CA THR A 463 16.51 31.52 3.34
C THR A 463 17.60 30.95 2.43
N SER A 464 18.62 30.28 2.97
CA SER A 464 19.67 29.66 2.16
C SER A 464 20.37 28.51 2.87
N MET A 465 20.97 27.63 2.07
CA MET A 465 21.91 26.58 2.49
C MET A 465 23.20 26.70 1.66
N GLU A 466 24.36 26.81 2.32
CA GLU A 466 25.68 26.52 1.72
C GLU A 466 26.08 25.09 2.09
N ALA A 467 26.41 24.29 1.09
CA ALA A 467 26.84 22.90 1.26
C ALA A 467 28.22 22.68 0.63
N HIS A 468 29.08 21.97 1.35
CA HIS A 468 30.39 21.52 0.92
C HIS A 468 30.43 20.00 0.95
N TRP A 469 30.97 19.36 -0.09
CA TRP A 469 31.11 17.91 -0.17
C TRP A 469 32.51 17.48 -0.55
N GLY A 470 32.84 16.21 -0.32
CA GLY A 470 34.17 15.68 -0.60
C GLY A 470 34.25 14.18 -0.40
N LYS A 471 35.38 13.58 -0.79
CA LYS A 471 35.58 12.12 -0.72
C LYS A 471 36.29 11.69 0.55
N LYS A 472 35.71 10.71 1.25
CA LYS A 472 36.29 9.98 2.38
C LYS A 472 36.15 8.48 2.12
N ASN A 473 37.26 7.75 2.20
CA ASN A 473 37.30 6.28 2.03
C ASN A 473 36.64 5.77 0.72
N GLY A 474 36.64 6.59 -0.34
CA GLY A 474 35.98 6.30 -1.62
C GLY A 474 34.54 6.82 -1.75
N HIS A 475 33.87 7.15 -0.64
CA HIS A 475 32.52 7.69 -0.61
C HIS A 475 32.53 9.23 -0.67
N THR A 476 31.67 9.83 -1.51
CA THR A 476 31.43 11.28 -1.49
C THR A 476 30.36 11.62 -0.45
N ARG A 477 30.63 12.57 0.45
CA ARG A 477 29.77 12.94 1.58
C ARG A 477 29.68 14.45 1.78
N ILE A 478 28.68 14.91 2.54
CA ILE A 478 28.60 16.30 3.02
C ILE A 478 29.62 16.52 4.15
N PHE A 479 30.53 17.46 3.93
CA PHE A 479 31.59 17.81 4.87
C PHE A 479 31.24 19.03 5.72
N HIS A 480 30.52 20.01 5.18
CA HIS A 480 30.09 21.20 5.92
C HIS A 480 28.76 21.72 5.40
N LEU A 481 27.92 22.20 6.33
CA LEU A 481 26.67 22.88 6.05
C LEU A 481 26.66 24.25 6.74
N THR A 482 26.02 25.22 6.10
CA THR A 482 25.63 26.48 6.73
C THR A 482 24.23 26.87 6.29
N PHE A 483 23.36 27.20 7.23
CA PHE A 483 22.03 27.73 6.97
C PHE A 483 21.94 29.17 7.44
N THR A 484 21.26 30.04 6.69
CA THR A 484 21.12 31.47 7.00
C THR A 484 19.67 31.92 6.96
N THR A 485 19.26 32.72 7.95
CA THR A 485 17.88 33.20 8.11
C THR A 485 17.67 34.60 7.53
N ASN A 486 16.41 34.95 7.30
CA ASN A 486 15.98 36.32 6.93
C ASN A 486 16.40 37.39 7.97
N ALA A 487 16.62 37.00 9.23
CA ALA A 487 17.13 37.86 10.29
C ALA A 487 18.67 38.03 10.28
N GLY A 488 19.38 37.29 9.41
CA GLY A 488 20.84 37.31 9.32
C GLY A 488 21.55 36.45 10.38
N HIS A 489 20.82 35.62 11.13
CA HIS A 489 21.43 34.57 11.94
C HIS A 489 21.83 33.38 11.06
N SER A 490 22.75 32.56 11.56
CA SER A 490 23.20 31.37 10.86
C SER A 490 23.63 30.26 11.81
N ILE A 491 23.45 29.02 11.37
CA ILE A 491 24.09 27.85 11.96
C ILE A 491 25.08 27.26 10.96
N ALA A 492 26.25 26.83 11.43
CA ALA A 492 27.30 26.23 10.62
C ALA A 492 27.99 25.10 11.39
N GLY A 493 28.56 24.14 10.66
CA GLY A 493 29.39 23.09 11.23
C GLY A 493 29.99 22.15 10.19
N GLY A 494 31.06 21.45 10.56
CA GLY A 494 31.84 20.60 9.66
C GLY A 494 33.13 21.26 9.12
N GLY A 495 33.85 20.55 8.26
CA GLY A 495 35.05 21.04 7.58
C GLY A 495 34.75 21.51 6.14
N THR A 496 35.35 22.60 5.68
CA THR A 496 35.16 23.07 4.30
C THR A 496 36.03 22.30 3.30
N THR A 497 35.50 22.12 2.10
CA THR A 497 36.14 21.47 0.94
C THR A 497 36.12 22.38 -0.29
N ASP A 498 36.84 22.00 -1.36
CA ASP A 498 36.85 22.72 -2.63
C ASP A 498 35.50 22.65 -3.37
N ASP A 499 34.84 21.50 -3.35
CA ASP A 499 33.52 21.30 -3.96
C ASP A 499 32.42 21.87 -3.06
N LYS A 500 31.72 22.91 -3.53
CA LYS A 500 30.69 23.61 -2.77
C LYS A 500 29.65 24.33 -3.64
N SER A 501 28.47 24.55 -3.09
CA SER A 501 27.40 25.35 -3.69
C SER A 501 26.57 26.08 -2.62
N ILE A 502 25.81 27.09 -3.06
CA ILE A 502 24.85 27.83 -2.24
C ILE A 502 23.51 27.83 -2.97
N VAL A 503 22.47 27.34 -2.30
CA VAL A 503 21.07 27.45 -2.75
C VAL A 503 20.33 28.46 -1.89
N THR A 504 19.48 29.25 -2.52
CA THR A 504 18.68 30.30 -1.88
C THR A 504 17.20 30.05 -2.19
N ALA A 505 16.34 30.28 -1.20
CA ALA A 505 14.90 30.23 -1.35
C ALA A 505 14.43 31.21 -2.45
N PRO A 506 13.44 30.84 -3.27
CA PRO A 506 12.76 31.79 -4.14
C PRO A 506 12.13 32.95 -3.35
N GLU A 507 11.80 34.06 -4.02
CA GLU A 507 11.17 35.20 -3.36
C GLU A 507 9.80 34.79 -2.77
N GLY A 508 9.65 34.97 -1.45
CA GLY A 508 8.44 34.59 -0.71
C GLY A 508 8.41 33.13 -0.23
N PHE A 509 9.54 32.41 -0.25
CA PHE A 509 9.63 31.03 0.23
C PHE A 509 10.50 30.88 1.49
N GLN A 510 10.31 29.78 2.20
CA GLN A 510 11.08 29.37 3.39
C GLN A 510 11.47 27.89 3.32
N LEU A 511 12.50 27.48 4.08
CA LEU A 511 12.83 26.05 4.24
C LEU A 511 11.68 25.31 4.92
N SER A 512 11.35 24.11 4.45
CA SER A 512 10.33 23.25 5.06
C SER A 512 10.74 21.80 5.25
N GLY A 513 11.78 21.34 4.57
CA GLY A 513 12.33 20.01 4.80
C GLY A 513 13.50 19.75 3.87
N PHE A 514 13.90 18.49 3.83
CA PHE A 514 15.07 18.03 3.11
C PHE A 514 14.73 16.84 2.21
N HIS A 515 15.55 16.64 1.20
CA HIS A 515 15.58 15.42 0.40
C HIS A 515 17.04 15.11 0.07
N GLY A 516 17.38 13.85 -0.14
CA GLY A 516 18.77 13.47 -0.36
C GLY A 516 19.04 12.02 -0.02
N ARG A 517 20.25 11.75 0.48
CA ARG A 517 20.69 10.40 0.86
C ARG A 517 21.53 10.42 2.12
N SER A 518 21.22 9.53 3.08
CA SER A 518 21.97 9.45 4.34
C SER A 518 21.99 8.04 4.93
N GLU A 519 22.90 7.82 5.88
CA GLU A 519 22.94 6.64 6.74
C GLU A 519 23.71 7.03 8.01
N SER A 520 24.93 6.53 8.20
CA SER A 520 25.81 6.91 9.32
C SER A 520 26.37 8.34 9.24
N GLU A 521 26.40 8.94 8.05
CA GLU A 521 26.71 10.34 7.78
C GLU A 521 25.72 10.86 6.70
N ILE A 522 25.68 12.17 6.44
CA ILE A 522 24.92 12.70 5.29
C ILE A 522 25.76 12.51 4.02
N ASP A 523 25.30 11.67 3.10
CA ASP A 523 26.00 11.38 1.84
C ASP A 523 25.60 12.39 0.74
N GLN A 524 24.31 12.77 0.66
CA GLN A 524 23.75 13.76 -0.27
C GLN A 524 22.61 14.57 0.37
N LEU A 525 22.47 15.86 0.00
CA LEU A 525 21.45 16.76 0.54
C LEU A 525 20.99 17.83 -0.46
N GLY A 526 19.67 18.00 -0.55
CA GLY A 526 18.95 19.14 -1.10
C GLY A 526 17.88 19.63 -0.12
N VAL A 527 17.21 20.73 -0.45
CA VAL A 527 16.23 21.41 0.41
C VAL A 527 14.89 21.58 -0.28
N ILE A 528 13.82 21.46 0.51
CA ILE A 528 12.44 21.68 0.09
C ILE A 528 12.02 23.07 0.56
N TRP A 529 11.75 23.95 -0.39
CA TRP A 529 11.22 25.29 -0.14
C TRP A 529 9.70 25.29 -0.24
N THR A 530 8.99 25.93 0.70
CA THR A 530 7.55 26.21 0.56
C THR A 530 7.23 27.70 0.53
N ARG A 531 6.17 28.09 -0.19
CA ARG A 531 5.69 29.47 -0.23
C ARG A 531 5.10 29.89 1.12
N ILE A 532 5.56 31.02 1.63
CA ILE A 532 5.11 31.59 2.90
C ILE A 532 3.65 32.03 2.77
N GLY A 533 2.77 31.48 3.61
CA GLY A 533 1.33 31.79 3.64
C GLY A 533 0.47 30.98 2.66
N ALA A 534 1.06 30.09 1.86
CA ALA A 534 0.32 29.03 1.17
C ALA A 534 -0.33 28.10 2.19
N LYS A 535 -1.53 27.59 1.91
CA LYS A 535 -2.26 26.70 2.82
C LYS A 535 -2.43 25.34 2.22
N ASP A 536 -2.36 24.31 3.06
CA ASP A 536 -2.79 22.99 2.66
C ASP A 536 -4.28 22.98 2.35
N ILE A 537 -4.65 22.03 1.50
CA ILE A 537 -6.02 21.62 1.32
C ILE A 537 -6.26 20.49 2.31
N GLU A 538 -7.02 20.73 3.39
CA GLU A 538 -7.36 19.65 4.31
C GLU A 538 -8.56 18.82 3.81
N LEU A 539 -8.60 17.55 4.23
CA LEU A 539 -9.67 16.59 3.91
C LEU A 539 -11.09 17.11 4.24
N MET A 540 -11.18 17.98 5.25
CA MET A 540 -12.43 18.54 5.79
C MET A 540 -12.75 19.97 5.29
N ASP A 541 -11.87 20.60 4.50
CA ASP A 541 -11.97 22.03 4.12
C ASP A 541 -12.96 22.33 2.97
N MET A 542 -14.02 21.54 2.81
CA MET A 542 -15.01 21.78 1.75
C MET A 542 -15.93 22.96 2.08
N PRO A 543 -16.08 23.98 1.20
CA PRO A 543 -17.12 24.98 1.33
C PRO A 543 -18.49 24.34 1.04
N GLY A 544 -19.44 24.50 1.96
CA GLY A 544 -20.76 23.87 1.84
C GLY A 544 -21.51 24.29 0.57
N SER A 545 -22.07 23.30 -0.13
CA SER A 545 -22.88 23.50 -1.35
C SER A 545 -24.19 22.72 -1.29
N ASP A 546 -25.22 23.37 -0.76
CA ASP A 546 -26.64 23.28 -1.12
C ASP A 546 -27.10 22.14 -2.07
N ASN A 547 -27.06 20.88 -1.61
CA ASN A 547 -27.72 19.78 -2.34
C ASN A 547 -28.35 18.69 -1.44
N GLY A 548 -29.03 19.12 -0.37
CA GLY A 548 -30.07 18.32 0.32
C GLY A 548 -29.64 17.12 1.17
N THR A 549 -28.35 16.78 1.22
CA THR A 549 -27.82 15.70 2.07
C THR A 549 -27.22 16.23 3.36
N ASN A 550 -27.74 15.80 4.50
CA ASN A 550 -27.27 16.18 5.85
C ASN A 550 -25.99 15.42 6.26
N GLY A 551 -24.88 15.66 5.55
CA GLY A 551 -23.56 15.11 5.87
C GLY A 551 -22.51 16.20 6.00
N THR A 552 -21.46 15.95 6.80
CA THR A 552 -20.23 16.76 6.74
C THR A 552 -19.56 16.54 5.38
N SER A 553 -19.23 17.64 4.69
CA SER A 553 -18.65 17.56 3.35
C SER A 553 -17.17 17.17 3.44
N ILE A 554 -16.83 15.99 2.93
CA ILE A 554 -15.46 15.44 2.97
C ILE A 554 -14.99 15.24 1.54
N ARG A 555 -13.72 15.56 1.26
CA ARG A 555 -13.14 15.36 -0.07
C ARG A 555 -13.14 13.88 -0.43
N ASN A 556 -13.64 13.53 -1.61
CA ASN A 556 -13.51 12.19 -2.16
C ASN A 556 -12.09 12.00 -2.68
N TRP A 557 -11.13 11.86 -1.77
CA TRP A 557 -9.77 11.44 -2.08
C TRP A 557 -9.69 9.91 -2.13
N VAL A 558 -8.68 9.34 -2.81
CA VAL A 558 -8.40 7.90 -2.74
C VAL A 558 -7.94 7.54 -1.31
N GLY A 559 -7.03 8.34 -0.74
CA GLY A 559 -6.51 8.15 0.61
C GLY A 559 -5.34 7.16 0.70
N PRO A 560 -4.65 7.10 1.86
CA PRO A 560 -3.55 6.17 2.10
C PRO A 560 -4.04 4.71 2.18
N ASN A 561 -3.11 3.77 1.98
CA ASN A 561 -3.27 2.31 2.20
C ASN A 561 -4.32 1.57 1.35
N VAL A 562 -5.01 2.23 0.41
CA VAL A 562 -5.88 1.58 -0.60
C VAL A 562 -5.08 0.68 -1.58
N GLY A 563 -3.74 0.80 -1.57
CA GLY A 563 -2.79 -0.01 -2.34
C GLY A 563 -2.08 -1.14 -1.58
N ASN A 564 -2.48 -1.49 -0.34
CA ASN A 564 -1.80 -2.56 0.39
C ASN A 564 -2.29 -3.96 -0.08
N PRO A 565 -1.40 -4.86 -0.54
CA PRO A 565 -1.76 -6.21 -0.91
C PRO A 565 -1.96 -7.10 0.32
N SER A 566 -3.02 -7.91 0.31
CA SER A 566 -3.28 -8.96 1.31
C SER A 566 -2.58 -10.30 0.98
N ASP A 567 -2.03 -10.44 -0.21
CA ASP A 567 -1.41 -11.67 -0.73
C ASP A 567 -0.30 -11.34 -1.74
N THR A 568 0.35 -12.38 -2.26
CA THR A 568 1.41 -12.37 -3.27
C THR A 568 0.92 -12.09 -4.70
N ALA A 569 -0.34 -12.38 -5.01
CA ALA A 569 -0.99 -12.00 -6.26
C ALA A 569 -2.52 -12.10 -6.11
N CYS A 570 -3.24 -11.68 -7.15
CA CYS A 570 -4.69 -11.90 -7.28
C CYS A 570 -5.05 -12.36 -8.69
N TYR A 571 -6.07 -13.19 -8.84
CA TYR A 571 -6.63 -13.54 -10.15
C TYR A 571 -7.54 -12.42 -10.67
N ARG A 572 -7.38 -12.05 -11.94
CA ARG A 572 -8.21 -11.02 -12.59
C ARG A 572 -9.61 -11.57 -12.83
N LYS A 573 -10.65 -10.85 -12.40
CA LYS A 573 -12.05 -11.26 -12.63
C LYS A 573 -12.34 -11.30 -14.14
N SER A 574 -12.85 -12.43 -14.63
CA SER A 574 -13.23 -12.65 -16.03
C SER A 574 -14.74 -12.49 -16.24
N VAL A 575 -15.15 -11.76 -17.28
CA VAL A 575 -16.56 -11.56 -17.65
C VAL A 575 -16.73 -11.49 -19.16
N GLY A 576 -17.68 -12.28 -19.70
CA GLY A 576 -17.92 -12.34 -21.15
C GLY A 576 -18.17 -10.97 -21.80
N PHE A 577 -17.73 -10.82 -23.04
CA PHE A 577 -17.99 -9.65 -23.87
C PHE A 577 -19.48 -9.29 -23.95
N GLY A 578 -19.76 -7.99 -24.02
CA GLY A 578 -21.02 -7.47 -24.56
C GLY A 578 -21.03 -7.49 -26.09
N SER A 579 -22.15 -7.12 -26.68
CA SER A 579 -22.36 -7.05 -28.13
C SER A 579 -21.32 -6.14 -28.81
N GLY A 580 -20.60 -6.67 -29.80
CA GLY A 580 -19.52 -5.96 -30.49
C GLY A 580 -18.16 -6.05 -29.81
N ASP A 581 -17.96 -7.07 -28.96
CA ASP A 581 -16.69 -7.37 -28.26
C ASP A 581 -16.24 -6.23 -27.32
N VAL A 582 -17.24 -5.55 -26.72
CA VAL A 582 -17.06 -4.43 -25.79
C VAL A 582 -17.00 -4.95 -24.35
N CYS A 583 -15.98 -4.52 -23.61
CA CYS A 583 -15.81 -4.82 -22.20
C CYS A 583 -16.50 -3.78 -21.28
N PRO A 584 -16.97 -4.17 -20.07
CA PRO A 584 -17.44 -3.22 -19.07
C PRO A 584 -16.31 -2.29 -18.59
N LEU A 585 -16.66 -1.13 -18.04
CA LEU A 585 -15.66 -0.22 -17.48
C LEU A 585 -14.83 -0.90 -16.37
N GLY A 586 -13.51 -0.69 -16.38
CA GLY A 586 -12.58 -1.37 -15.47
C GLY A 586 -12.15 -2.76 -15.93
N TYR A 587 -12.49 -3.19 -17.16
CA TYR A 587 -12.02 -4.43 -17.78
C TYR A 587 -11.30 -4.15 -19.10
N GLY A 588 -10.25 -4.91 -19.38
CA GLY A 588 -9.56 -4.96 -20.67
C GLY A 588 -9.97 -6.19 -21.49
N ASN A 589 -9.84 -6.09 -22.82
CA ASN A 589 -10.04 -7.21 -23.75
C ASN A 589 -8.84 -8.17 -23.66
N ASP A 590 -9.10 -9.45 -23.40
CA ASP A 590 -8.07 -10.50 -23.34
C ASP A 590 -8.54 -11.73 -24.14
N ASP A 591 -8.11 -11.77 -25.41
CA ASP A 591 -8.47 -12.77 -26.43
C ASP A 591 -9.98 -13.05 -26.57
N ASP A 592 -10.49 -14.04 -25.83
CA ASP A 592 -11.88 -14.53 -25.89
C ASP A 592 -12.77 -14.01 -24.73
N ASP A 593 -12.24 -13.20 -23.79
CA ASP A 593 -12.97 -12.71 -22.61
C ASP A 593 -12.58 -11.27 -22.19
N CYS A 594 -13.31 -10.68 -21.23
CA CYS A 594 -12.88 -9.43 -20.58
C CYS A 594 -12.31 -9.69 -19.19
N LEU A 595 -11.03 -9.36 -18.99
CA LEU A 595 -10.37 -9.45 -17.69
C LEU A 595 -10.31 -8.09 -17.00
N ALA A 596 -10.59 -8.06 -15.70
CA ALA A 596 -10.48 -6.84 -14.89
C ALA A 596 -9.08 -6.21 -15.02
N GLN A 597 -9.03 -4.88 -15.05
CA GLN A 597 -7.79 -4.13 -14.95
C GLN A 597 -7.18 -4.30 -13.56
N CYS A 598 -5.86 -4.16 -13.46
CA CYS A 598 -5.14 -4.35 -12.21
C CYS A 598 -5.47 -3.21 -11.21
N PRO A 599 -5.85 -3.51 -9.95
CA PRO A 599 -6.19 -2.49 -8.96
C PRO A 599 -4.94 -1.86 -8.33
N LEU A 600 -5.10 -0.81 -7.52
CA LEU A 600 -3.98 -0.17 -6.81
C LEU A 600 -3.22 -1.14 -5.89
N SER A 601 -3.89 -2.12 -5.27
CA SER A 601 -3.22 -3.09 -4.40
C SER A 601 -2.40 -4.16 -5.12
N TYR A 602 -2.66 -4.35 -6.41
CA TYR A 602 -1.94 -5.29 -7.27
C TYR A 602 -1.80 -4.64 -8.65
N PRO A 603 -0.93 -3.63 -8.83
CA PRO A 603 -0.97 -2.76 -10.00
C PRO A 603 -0.31 -3.38 -11.24
N VAL A 604 0.59 -4.36 -11.06
CA VAL A 604 1.40 -4.96 -12.12
C VAL A 604 0.69 -6.18 -12.70
N ARG A 605 0.52 -6.25 -14.02
CA ARG A 605 -0.09 -7.41 -14.68
C ARG A 605 0.87 -8.59 -14.75
N CYS A 606 0.39 -9.79 -14.42
CA CYS A 606 1.07 -11.06 -14.67
C CYS A 606 0.11 -12.04 -15.36
N TYR A 607 0.02 -11.98 -16.69
CA TYR A 607 -0.92 -12.75 -17.50
C TYR A 607 -2.40 -12.53 -17.08
N ALA A 608 -3.00 -13.55 -16.44
CA ALA A 608 -4.38 -13.56 -15.91
C ALA A 608 -4.45 -13.15 -14.43
N GLU A 609 -3.32 -12.78 -13.84
CA GLU A 609 -3.16 -12.33 -12.46
C GLU A 609 -2.67 -10.88 -12.43
N CYS A 610 -2.75 -10.25 -11.26
CA CYS A 610 -1.99 -9.03 -10.96
C CYS A 610 -1.17 -9.26 -9.68
N ILE A 611 0.02 -8.66 -9.62
CA ILE A 611 0.99 -8.79 -8.53
C ILE A 611 1.24 -7.42 -7.86
N PRO A 612 1.75 -7.40 -6.62
CA PRO A 612 2.07 -6.17 -5.89
C PRO A 612 3.01 -5.19 -6.61
N GLN A 613 3.04 -3.95 -6.12
CA GLN A 613 3.99 -2.93 -6.55
C GLN A 613 5.44 -3.45 -6.40
N ASN A 614 6.29 -3.19 -7.41
CA ASN A 614 7.71 -3.60 -7.46
C ASN A 614 8.00 -5.12 -7.52
N ASP A 615 6.97 -5.98 -7.68
CA ASP A 615 7.14 -7.44 -7.83
C ASP A 615 7.49 -7.85 -9.28
N ASP A 616 7.90 -9.10 -9.49
CA ASP A 616 8.31 -9.64 -10.79
C ASP A 616 7.47 -10.85 -11.20
N CYS A 617 6.83 -10.77 -12.38
CA CYS A 617 5.94 -11.83 -12.88
C CYS A 617 6.66 -13.16 -13.16
N ALA A 618 7.94 -13.13 -13.57
CA ALA A 618 8.72 -14.35 -13.72
C ALA A 618 9.04 -14.96 -12.34
N LEU A 619 9.24 -14.14 -11.30
CA LEU A 619 9.47 -14.62 -9.93
C LEU A 619 8.20 -15.23 -9.30
N GLU A 620 7.02 -14.65 -9.53
CA GLU A 620 5.72 -15.24 -9.16
C GLU A 620 5.51 -16.60 -9.83
N ILE A 621 5.69 -16.66 -11.16
CA ILE A 621 5.57 -17.91 -11.94
C ILE A 621 6.57 -18.97 -11.45
N MET A 622 7.82 -18.57 -11.17
CA MET A 622 8.84 -19.47 -10.64
C MET A 622 8.51 -19.96 -9.21
N THR A 623 7.84 -19.14 -8.39
CA THR A 623 7.35 -19.54 -7.06
C THR A 623 6.25 -20.60 -7.18
N LYS A 624 5.26 -20.38 -8.06
CA LYS A 624 4.17 -21.33 -8.35
C LYS A 624 4.68 -22.65 -8.97
N ILE A 625 5.58 -22.59 -9.95
CA ILE A 625 6.21 -23.80 -10.52
C ILE A 625 7.07 -24.52 -9.48
N GLY A 626 7.85 -23.76 -8.69
CA GLY A 626 8.71 -24.29 -7.64
C GLY A 626 7.94 -25.09 -6.59
N SER A 627 6.78 -24.60 -6.15
CA SER A 627 5.95 -25.29 -5.15
C SER A 627 5.45 -26.66 -5.64
N VAL A 628 5.01 -26.75 -6.90
CA VAL A 628 4.59 -28.02 -7.54
C VAL A 628 5.75 -29.00 -7.68
N VAL A 629 6.94 -28.51 -8.06
CA VAL A 629 8.15 -29.34 -8.17
C VAL A 629 8.58 -29.88 -6.80
N VAL A 630 8.56 -29.06 -5.74
CA VAL A 630 8.84 -29.47 -4.35
C VAL A 630 7.94 -30.64 -3.95
N VAL A 631 6.63 -30.53 -4.17
CA VAL A 631 5.64 -31.58 -3.85
C VAL A 631 5.96 -32.88 -4.57
N ALA A 632 6.25 -32.82 -5.87
CA ALA A 632 6.59 -34.00 -6.66
C ALA A 632 7.86 -34.71 -6.14
N PHE A 633 8.90 -33.96 -5.74
CA PHE A 633 10.12 -34.53 -5.16
C PHE A 633 9.88 -35.09 -3.75
N ASN A 634 9.16 -34.37 -2.88
CA ASN A 634 8.88 -34.82 -1.51
C ASN A 634 8.08 -36.14 -1.52
N ILE A 635 6.98 -36.21 -2.29
CA ILE A 635 6.18 -37.43 -2.45
C ILE A 635 7.03 -38.60 -2.99
N ALA A 636 7.94 -38.33 -3.94
CA ALA A 636 8.84 -39.35 -4.47
C ALA A 636 9.85 -39.87 -3.42
N THR A 637 10.39 -39.01 -2.54
CA THR A 637 11.28 -39.44 -1.46
C THR A 637 10.58 -40.22 -0.36
N LEU A 638 9.29 -39.95 -0.13
CA LEU A 638 8.45 -40.61 0.89
C LEU A 638 7.95 -42.01 0.46
N ASN A 639 8.35 -42.50 -0.72
CA ASN A 639 8.11 -43.87 -1.18
C ASN A 639 6.63 -44.25 -1.39
N VAL A 640 5.73 -43.25 -1.50
CA VAL A 640 4.27 -43.45 -1.57
C VAL A 640 3.82 -44.01 -2.93
N PHE A 641 4.52 -43.67 -4.02
CA PHE A 641 4.29 -44.24 -5.35
C PHE A 641 5.39 -45.24 -5.74
N GLY A 642 5.22 -46.50 -5.33
CA GLY A 642 6.20 -47.57 -5.57
C GLY A 642 6.50 -47.87 -7.04
N GLU A 643 5.64 -47.48 -7.99
CA GLU A 643 5.84 -47.72 -9.42
C GLU A 643 6.60 -46.58 -10.14
N ILE A 644 6.55 -45.34 -9.66
CA ILE A 644 7.29 -44.21 -10.28
C ILE A 644 8.81 -44.35 -10.02
N MET A 645 9.19 -44.86 -8.85
CA MET A 645 10.56 -45.24 -8.50
C MET A 645 11.17 -46.32 -9.42
N ALA A 646 10.35 -47.09 -10.15
CA ALA A 646 10.87 -48.08 -11.11
C ALA A 646 11.39 -47.43 -12.41
N LEU A 647 10.95 -46.21 -12.73
CA LEU A 647 11.35 -45.48 -13.94
C LEU A 647 12.63 -44.65 -13.74
N TYR A 648 12.89 -44.18 -12.51
CA TYR A 648 14.10 -43.44 -12.14
C TYR A 648 15.18 -44.33 -11.51
N LYS A 649 16.14 -44.80 -12.34
CA LYS A 649 17.34 -45.54 -11.91
C LYS A 649 18.37 -44.70 -11.11
N THR A 650 18.01 -43.51 -10.66
CA THR A 650 18.89 -42.61 -9.89
C THR A 650 19.03 -43.04 -8.43
N THR A 651 20.26 -43.01 -7.93
CA THR A 651 20.59 -43.36 -6.54
C THR A 651 19.89 -42.42 -5.56
N LYS A 652 19.40 -42.94 -4.42
CA LYS A 652 18.73 -42.18 -3.34
C LYS A 652 19.44 -40.85 -2.98
N TRP A 653 20.77 -40.86 -2.95
CA TRP A 653 21.61 -39.67 -2.77
C TRP A 653 21.27 -38.52 -3.73
N ALA A 654 21.10 -38.80 -5.03
CA ALA A 654 20.83 -37.78 -6.04
C ALA A 654 19.46 -37.11 -5.83
N ILE A 655 18.46 -37.90 -5.42
CA ILE A 655 17.11 -37.39 -5.12
C ILE A 655 17.12 -36.54 -3.85
N THR A 656 17.82 -36.99 -2.80
CA THR A 656 17.99 -36.19 -1.57
C THR A 656 18.78 -34.91 -1.83
N CYS A 657 19.86 -34.95 -2.62
CA CYS A 657 20.60 -33.76 -3.02
C CYS A 657 19.70 -32.76 -3.79
N ALA A 658 18.96 -33.25 -4.79
CA ALA A 658 18.03 -32.41 -5.55
C ALA A 658 16.98 -31.74 -4.67
N ALA A 659 16.34 -32.48 -3.75
CA ALA A 659 15.33 -31.93 -2.85
C ALA A 659 15.87 -30.79 -1.96
N ASN A 660 17.08 -30.94 -1.40
CA ASN A 660 17.68 -29.88 -0.56
C ASN A 660 18.17 -28.68 -1.38
N ILE A 661 18.64 -28.88 -2.63
CA ILE A 661 18.93 -27.77 -3.55
C ILE A 661 17.64 -26.99 -3.87
N ILE A 662 16.52 -27.67 -4.10
CA ILE A 662 15.24 -27.02 -4.39
C ILE A 662 14.73 -26.22 -3.16
N SER A 663 14.95 -26.72 -1.94
CA SER A 663 14.69 -25.97 -0.68
C SER A 663 15.43 -24.63 -0.68
N VAL A 664 16.76 -24.65 -0.79
CA VAL A 664 17.61 -23.46 -0.85
C VAL A 664 17.19 -22.49 -1.95
N VAL A 665 16.83 -23.00 -3.15
CA VAL A 665 16.36 -22.16 -4.26
C VAL A 665 15.03 -21.48 -3.94
N ARG A 666 14.08 -22.17 -3.28
CA ARG A 666 12.81 -21.60 -2.82
C ARG A 666 13.04 -20.52 -1.76
N SER A 667 13.87 -20.78 -0.76
CA SER A 667 14.16 -19.83 0.33
C SER A 667 14.87 -18.57 -0.21
N LEU A 668 15.77 -18.73 -1.19
CA LEU A 668 16.37 -17.61 -1.93
C LEU A 668 15.35 -16.83 -2.76
N ILE A 669 14.42 -17.50 -3.46
CA ILE A 669 13.32 -16.84 -4.19
C ILE A 669 12.47 -15.98 -3.25
N TYR A 670 12.12 -16.49 -2.07
CA TYR A 670 11.38 -15.74 -1.06
C TYR A 670 12.13 -14.50 -0.56
N PHE A 671 13.39 -14.68 -0.18
CA PHE A 671 14.24 -13.57 0.27
C PHE A 671 14.35 -12.47 -0.80
N LEU A 672 14.58 -12.85 -2.06
CA LEU A 672 14.69 -11.91 -3.19
C LEU A 672 13.36 -11.17 -3.43
N ARG A 673 12.23 -11.90 -3.41
CA ARG A 673 10.91 -11.29 -3.62
C ARG A 673 10.57 -10.30 -2.51
N TYR A 674 10.76 -10.68 -1.25
CA TYR A 674 10.52 -9.78 -0.11
C TYR A 674 11.39 -8.52 -0.18
N GLN A 675 12.66 -8.66 -0.54
CA GLN A 675 13.57 -7.54 -0.79
C GLN A 675 13.10 -6.62 -1.94
N GLN A 676 12.43 -7.16 -2.96
CA GLN A 676 11.86 -6.39 -4.07
C GLN A 676 10.56 -5.69 -3.66
N THR A 677 9.55 -6.42 -3.19
CA THR A 677 8.21 -5.89 -2.90
C THR A 677 8.16 -4.93 -1.72
N THR A 678 9.01 -5.15 -0.71
CA THR A 678 8.98 -4.38 0.55
C THR A 678 10.11 -3.36 0.64
N ALA A 679 11.17 -3.49 -0.17
CA ALA A 679 12.35 -2.62 -0.19
C ALA A 679 12.76 -2.10 1.21
N PRO A 680 13.09 -3.01 2.15
CA PRO A 680 13.02 -2.75 3.58
C PRO A 680 14.07 -1.75 4.07
N GLN A 681 13.63 -0.54 4.43
CA GLN A 681 14.46 0.54 4.99
C GLN A 681 14.22 0.78 6.50
N GLY A 682 13.12 0.28 7.08
CA GLY A 682 12.78 0.43 8.50
C GLY A 682 13.29 -0.73 9.38
N ASP A 683 13.41 -0.48 10.69
CA ASP A 683 13.96 -1.44 11.66
C ASP A 683 13.21 -2.79 11.64
N THR A 684 11.87 -2.76 11.47
CA THR A 684 11.00 -3.95 11.48
C THR A 684 11.19 -4.81 10.25
N GLU A 685 11.22 -4.20 9.07
CA GLU A 685 11.31 -4.88 7.78
C GLU A 685 12.76 -5.36 7.50
N VAL A 686 13.75 -4.62 8.02
CA VAL A 686 15.15 -5.05 8.09
C VAL A 686 15.30 -6.25 9.03
N LEU A 687 14.61 -6.29 10.18
CA LEU A 687 14.63 -7.46 11.07
C LEU A 687 14.07 -8.71 10.39
N LEU A 688 12.98 -8.59 9.64
CA LEU A 688 12.38 -9.70 8.90
C LEU A 688 13.28 -10.17 7.73
N THR A 689 13.97 -9.25 7.06
CA THR A 689 15.05 -9.56 6.10
C THR A 689 16.16 -10.40 6.73
N VAL A 690 16.64 -9.98 7.92
CA VAL A 690 17.72 -10.67 8.64
C VAL A 690 17.29 -12.07 9.08
N ALA A 691 16.02 -12.27 9.43
CA ALA A 691 15.46 -13.60 9.71
C ALA A 691 15.59 -14.52 8.47
N TYR A 692 14.99 -14.14 7.34
CA TYR A 692 15.03 -14.93 6.10
C TYR A 692 16.46 -15.16 5.58
N GLN A 693 17.36 -14.18 5.71
CA GLN A 693 18.76 -14.37 5.35
C GLN A 693 19.47 -15.39 6.27
N SER A 694 19.08 -15.45 7.55
CA SER A 694 19.71 -16.32 8.54
C SER A 694 19.38 -17.79 8.30
N ASP A 695 18.15 -18.15 7.98
CA ASP A 695 17.76 -19.54 7.71
C ASP A 695 18.51 -20.12 6.49
N VAL A 696 18.44 -19.39 5.36
CA VAL A 696 19.13 -19.72 4.11
C VAL A 696 20.63 -20.00 4.33
N VAL A 697 21.30 -19.15 5.11
CA VAL A 697 22.77 -19.18 5.28
C VAL A 697 23.22 -20.14 6.37
N LEU A 698 22.51 -20.20 7.50
CA LEU A 698 22.93 -20.97 8.68
C LEU A 698 22.48 -22.43 8.63
N ILE A 699 21.40 -22.74 7.91
CA ILE A 699 20.77 -24.06 7.92
C ILE A 699 20.64 -24.65 6.51
N ASP A 700 19.87 -23.99 5.64
CA ASP A 700 19.42 -24.54 4.35
C ASP A 700 20.62 -24.87 3.43
N LEU A 701 21.53 -23.91 3.24
CA LEU A 701 22.78 -24.10 2.47
C LEU A 701 23.71 -25.19 3.07
N PRO A 702 24.09 -25.16 4.37
CA PRO A 702 24.87 -26.24 4.99
C PRO A 702 24.26 -27.63 4.89
N VAL A 703 22.93 -27.76 5.02
CA VAL A 703 22.22 -29.04 4.90
C VAL A 703 22.26 -29.54 3.45
N ALA A 704 21.99 -28.67 2.47
CA ALA A 704 22.11 -29.01 1.06
C ALA A 704 23.52 -29.44 0.66
N VAL A 705 24.56 -28.74 1.13
CA VAL A 705 25.97 -29.13 0.92
C VAL A 705 26.26 -30.51 1.51
N CYS A 706 25.81 -30.79 2.74
CA CYS A 706 25.99 -32.11 3.35
C CYS A 706 25.28 -33.22 2.55
N ALA A 707 24.02 -33.00 2.17
CA ALA A 707 23.22 -33.94 1.38
C ALA A 707 23.89 -34.26 0.03
N CYS A 708 24.33 -33.23 -0.70
CA CYS A 708 24.94 -33.38 -2.02
C CYS A 708 26.35 -33.96 -1.98
N LEU A 709 27.14 -33.72 -0.94
CA LEU A 709 28.43 -34.38 -0.73
C LEU A 709 28.30 -35.82 -0.20
N GLY A 710 27.08 -36.30 0.08
CA GLY A 710 26.84 -37.63 0.66
C GLY A 710 27.29 -37.75 2.11
N LEU A 711 27.43 -36.62 2.81
CA LEU A 711 27.81 -36.55 4.22
C LEU A 711 26.57 -36.75 5.10
N PRO A 712 26.70 -37.33 6.30
CA PRO A 712 25.58 -37.48 7.22
C PRO A 712 25.14 -36.10 7.75
N ILE A 713 23.93 -35.68 7.39
CA ILE A 713 23.31 -34.45 7.92
C ILE A 713 23.27 -34.55 9.46
N PRO A 714 23.78 -33.55 10.21
CA PRO A 714 23.73 -33.57 11.66
C PRO A 714 22.28 -33.58 12.16
N LYS A 715 21.90 -34.55 12.99
CA LYS A 715 20.53 -34.61 13.54
C LYS A 715 20.08 -33.33 14.24
N LYS A 716 21.02 -32.60 14.88
CA LYS A 716 20.74 -31.31 15.51
C LYS A 716 20.40 -30.21 14.50
N ALA A 717 20.95 -30.25 13.29
CA ALA A 717 20.61 -29.29 12.24
C ALA A 717 19.15 -29.49 11.80
N GLN A 718 18.68 -30.73 11.62
CA GLN A 718 17.28 -31.03 11.28
C GLN A 718 16.26 -30.59 12.35
N TYR A 719 16.68 -30.49 13.61
CA TYR A 719 15.83 -29.92 14.67
C TYR A 719 15.93 -28.39 14.75
N ALA A 720 17.06 -27.80 14.36
CA ALA A 720 17.21 -26.35 14.27
C ALA A 720 16.44 -25.78 13.07
N ASP A 721 16.49 -26.47 11.93
CA ASP A 721 15.73 -26.26 10.69
C ASP A 721 14.23 -26.16 10.97
N ALA A 722 13.62 -27.27 11.43
CA ALA A 722 12.21 -27.29 11.80
C ALA A 722 11.84 -26.25 12.88
N ALA A 723 12.74 -25.94 13.82
CA ALA A 723 12.48 -24.90 14.82
C ALA A 723 12.54 -23.49 14.23
N LEU A 724 13.47 -23.21 13.32
CA LEU A 724 13.64 -21.90 12.70
C LEU A 724 12.50 -21.64 11.71
N SER A 725 12.13 -22.59 10.85
CA SER A 725 10.97 -22.44 9.95
C SER A 725 9.65 -22.24 10.71
N ILE A 726 9.49 -22.84 11.90
CA ILE A 726 8.34 -22.57 12.79
C ILE A 726 8.41 -21.14 13.36
N VAL A 727 9.58 -20.70 13.83
CA VAL A 727 9.78 -19.33 14.33
C VAL A 727 9.55 -18.30 13.23
N GLU A 728 10.07 -18.52 12.02
CA GLU A 728 9.84 -17.66 10.85
C GLU A 728 8.37 -17.64 10.44
N GLY A 729 7.69 -18.79 10.44
CA GLY A 729 6.25 -18.85 10.20
C GLY A 729 5.45 -18.02 11.20
N ILE A 730 5.78 -18.13 12.49
CA ILE A 730 5.16 -17.35 13.57
C ILE A 730 5.49 -15.86 13.43
N VAL A 731 6.75 -15.48 13.20
CA VAL A 731 7.19 -14.08 13.06
C VAL A 731 6.58 -13.44 11.82
N LYS A 732 6.58 -14.14 10.67
CA LYS A 732 5.92 -13.67 9.44
C LYS A 732 4.44 -13.41 9.69
N GLN A 733 3.74 -14.36 10.31
CA GLN A 733 2.31 -14.22 10.58
C GLN A 733 2.05 -13.10 11.60
N ALA A 734 2.80 -13.01 12.70
CA ALA A 734 2.68 -11.96 13.71
C ALA A 734 3.00 -10.55 13.18
N ILE A 735 3.80 -10.41 12.12
CA ILE A 735 4.08 -9.12 11.46
C ILE A 735 3.03 -8.81 10.37
N THR A 736 2.60 -9.81 9.59
CA THR A 736 1.69 -9.59 8.44
C THR A 736 0.23 -9.46 8.90
N ASN A 737 -0.20 -10.30 9.85
CA ASN A 737 -1.58 -10.44 10.31
C ASN A 737 -1.67 -10.16 11.83
N GLY A 738 -0.78 -9.31 12.36
CA GLY A 738 -0.57 -9.13 13.79
C GLY A 738 -1.85 -8.79 14.55
N ASP A 739 -2.62 -7.82 14.05
CA ASP A 739 -3.86 -7.38 14.67
C ASP A 739 -4.93 -8.49 14.70
N GLU A 740 -5.04 -9.31 13.65
CA GLU A 740 -6.01 -10.41 13.58
C GLU A 740 -5.60 -11.61 14.46
N ILE A 741 -4.30 -11.89 14.58
CA ILE A 741 -3.74 -12.93 15.45
C ILE A 741 -3.88 -12.54 16.92
N LEU A 742 -3.68 -11.26 17.24
CA LEU A 742 -3.81 -10.72 18.59
C LEU A 742 -5.26 -10.42 18.99
N SER A 743 -6.18 -10.28 18.02
CA SER A 743 -7.62 -10.07 18.26
C SER A 743 -8.26 -11.12 19.19
N SER A 744 -7.73 -12.35 19.21
CA SER A 744 -8.14 -13.34 20.20
C SER A 744 -7.04 -14.36 20.52
N GLY A 745 -6.97 -14.77 21.79
CA GLY A 745 -6.12 -15.89 22.22
C GLY A 745 -6.47 -17.24 21.57
N LYS A 746 -7.60 -17.32 20.85
CA LYS A 746 -8.01 -18.48 20.06
C LYS A 746 -7.33 -18.48 18.69
N ASN A 747 -7.23 -17.33 18.02
CA ASN A 747 -6.49 -17.19 16.76
C ASN A 747 -5.00 -17.44 16.97
N ALA A 748 -4.41 -16.83 18.01
CA ALA A 748 -3.03 -17.11 18.42
C ALA A 748 -2.79 -18.60 18.75
N LEU A 749 -3.72 -19.30 19.41
CA LEU A 749 -3.59 -20.73 19.71
C LEU A 749 -3.77 -21.62 18.46
N ASN A 750 -4.64 -21.23 17.52
CA ASN A 750 -4.85 -21.96 16.27
C ASN A 750 -3.61 -21.90 15.36
N LEU A 751 -2.99 -20.71 15.26
CA LEU A 751 -1.70 -20.50 14.59
C LEU A 751 -0.61 -21.41 15.17
N LEU A 752 -0.53 -21.51 16.51
CA LEU A 752 0.46 -22.34 17.20
C LEU A 752 0.18 -23.87 17.14
N THR A 753 -1.02 -24.29 16.77
CA THR A 753 -1.41 -25.71 16.74
C THR A 753 -1.66 -26.28 15.34
N GLY A 754 -1.53 -25.46 14.29
CA GLY A 754 -1.76 -25.88 12.90
C GLY A 754 -3.20 -26.37 12.64
N SER A 755 -4.15 -25.88 13.44
CA SER A 755 -5.56 -26.32 13.41
C SER A 755 -6.39 -25.36 12.56
N SER A 756 -7.08 -25.88 11.54
CA SER A 756 -7.91 -25.06 10.65
C SER A 756 -8.92 -24.20 11.42
N VAL A 757 -8.93 -22.90 11.15
CA VAL A 757 -9.85 -21.93 11.78
C VAL A 757 -11.28 -22.22 11.30
N LEU A 758 -12.02 -22.98 12.11
CA LEU A 758 -13.43 -23.25 11.92
C LEU A 758 -14.18 -22.92 13.22
N ASN A 759 -15.18 -22.04 13.10
CA ASN A 759 -16.01 -21.46 14.15
C ASN A 759 -15.36 -20.33 14.97
N ASP A 760 -15.29 -19.12 14.44
CA ASP A 760 -16.13 -18.00 14.91
C ASP A 760 -16.38 -17.05 13.74
N SER A 761 -17.61 -16.56 13.61
CA SER A 761 -18.07 -15.77 12.46
C SER A 761 -18.42 -14.35 12.92
N SER A 762 -17.40 -13.53 13.13
CA SER A 762 -17.52 -12.07 13.17
C SER A 762 -16.79 -11.53 11.94
N THR A 763 -17.54 -11.39 10.86
CA THR A 763 -17.02 -10.99 9.55
C THR A 763 -17.07 -9.47 9.39
N THR A 764 -16.32 -8.94 8.43
CA THR A 764 -16.44 -7.54 7.99
C THR A 764 -17.83 -7.18 7.47
N VAL A 765 -18.64 -8.18 7.07
CA VAL A 765 -20.06 -8.01 6.73
C VAL A 765 -20.96 -7.91 7.95
N ASP A 766 -20.58 -8.43 9.13
CA ASP A 766 -21.31 -8.15 10.36
C ASP A 766 -21.14 -6.67 10.76
N GLU A 767 -19.93 -6.11 10.64
CA GLU A 767 -19.71 -4.66 10.77
C GLU A 767 -20.53 -3.86 9.74
N LEU A 768 -20.57 -4.30 8.47
CA LEU A 768 -21.34 -3.64 7.42
C LEU A 768 -22.85 -3.72 7.65
N GLN A 769 -23.35 -4.90 8.06
CA GLN A 769 -24.75 -5.13 8.30
C GLN A 769 -25.21 -4.36 9.54
N ASP A 770 -24.36 -4.24 10.57
CA ASP A 770 -24.55 -3.32 11.68
C ASP A 770 -24.47 -1.86 11.25
N LEU A 771 -23.55 -1.46 10.36
CA LEU A 771 -23.49 -0.09 9.82
C LEU A 771 -24.78 0.29 9.06
N ILE A 772 -25.32 -0.63 8.24
CA ILE A 772 -26.58 -0.48 7.51
C ILE A 772 -27.81 -0.50 8.45
N ASN A 773 -27.76 -1.29 9.53
CA ASN A 773 -28.82 -1.37 10.53
C ASN A 773 -28.75 -0.27 11.59
N LYS A 774 -27.59 0.39 11.74
CA LYS A 774 -27.39 1.54 12.63
C LYS A 774 -28.35 2.63 12.22
N LYS A 775 -28.96 3.29 13.21
CA LYS A 775 -29.83 4.46 12.98
C LYS A 775 -28.99 5.72 12.71
N SER A 776 -28.00 5.62 11.84
CA SER A 776 -27.12 6.70 11.44
C SER A 776 -27.46 7.20 10.03
N SER A 777 -26.85 8.32 9.62
CA SER A 777 -27.09 8.90 8.30
C SER A 777 -26.46 8.05 7.20
N CYS A 778 -25.25 7.52 7.45
CA CYS A 778 -24.58 6.58 6.56
C CYS A 778 -25.41 5.31 6.33
N GLY A 779 -25.88 4.64 7.39
CA GLY A 779 -26.65 3.40 7.26
C GLY A 779 -27.94 3.55 6.43
N TRP A 780 -28.64 4.67 6.60
CA TRP A 780 -29.84 4.99 5.82
C TRP A 780 -29.52 5.28 4.34
N GLU A 781 -28.45 6.03 4.06
CA GLU A 781 -28.02 6.33 2.69
C GLU A 781 -27.50 5.09 1.96
N LEU A 782 -26.73 4.23 2.61
CA LEU A 782 -26.27 2.95 2.05
C LEU A 782 -27.45 2.05 1.68
N LYS A 783 -28.47 1.96 2.54
CA LYS A 783 -29.69 1.21 2.24
C LYS A 783 -30.43 1.77 1.03
N ARG A 784 -30.62 3.09 0.99
CA ARG A 784 -31.27 3.78 -0.14
C ARG A 784 -30.49 3.60 -1.44
N LEU A 785 -29.15 3.62 -1.38
CA LEU A 785 -28.29 3.34 -2.52
C LEU A 785 -28.50 1.91 -3.05
N THR A 786 -28.61 0.91 -2.18
CA THR A 786 -28.90 -0.47 -2.61
C THR A 786 -30.24 -0.59 -3.34
N ASP A 787 -31.31 0.04 -2.82
CA ASP A 787 -32.61 0.07 -3.49
C ASP A 787 -32.51 0.74 -4.88
N ARG A 788 -31.73 1.83 -5.00
CA ARG A 788 -31.46 2.52 -6.28
C ARG A 788 -30.65 1.67 -7.26
N VAL A 789 -29.65 0.92 -6.80
CA VAL A 789 -28.87 -0.03 -7.62
C VAL A 789 -29.78 -1.13 -8.17
N VAL A 790 -30.59 -1.76 -7.32
CA VAL A 790 -31.55 -2.79 -7.73
C VAL A 790 -32.56 -2.22 -8.74
N TYR A 791 -33.04 -1.00 -8.54
CA TYR A 791 -33.92 -0.33 -9.48
C TYR A 791 -33.23 -0.06 -10.84
N ALA A 792 -32.02 0.51 -10.84
CA ALA A 792 -31.29 0.86 -12.06
C ALA A 792 -30.99 -0.35 -12.95
N VAL A 793 -30.55 -1.48 -12.37
CA VAL A 793 -30.31 -2.71 -13.14
C VAL A 793 -31.62 -3.27 -13.72
N ASN A 794 -32.71 -3.19 -12.97
CA ASN A 794 -34.03 -3.63 -13.45
C ASN A 794 -34.63 -2.69 -14.51
N ASP A 795 -34.38 -1.39 -14.45
CA ASP A 795 -34.77 -0.43 -15.50
C ASP A 795 -34.06 -0.74 -16.82
N VAL A 796 -32.73 -0.94 -16.80
CA VAL A 796 -31.96 -1.37 -17.98
C VAL A 796 -32.56 -2.65 -18.58
N ARG A 797 -32.85 -3.66 -17.75
CA ARG A 797 -33.48 -4.92 -18.18
C ARG A 797 -34.88 -4.74 -18.77
N ASN A 798 -35.72 -3.89 -18.18
CA ASN A 798 -37.06 -3.61 -18.68
C ASN A 798 -37.04 -2.86 -20.02
N ASN A 799 -36.07 -1.96 -20.20
CA ASN A 799 -35.85 -1.22 -21.43
C ASN A 799 -35.16 -2.08 -22.53
N THR A 800 -34.45 -3.15 -22.14
CA THR A 800 -33.73 -4.06 -23.05
C THR A 800 -34.09 -5.55 -22.82
N PRO A 801 -35.37 -5.96 -22.98
CA PRO A 801 -35.87 -7.27 -22.52
C PRO A 801 -35.31 -8.52 -23.23
N ASN A 802 -34.47 -8.35 -24.26
CA ASN A 802 -33.77 -9.43 -24.97
C ASN A 802 -32.24 -9.26 -24.97
N ALA A 803 -31.69 -8.31 -24.20
CA ALA A 803 -30.24 -8.10 -24.11
C ALA A 803 -29.55 -9.27 -23.37
N ALA A 804 -28.31 -9.57 -23.74
CA ALA A 804 -27.51 -10.55 -23.01
C ALA A 804 -27.11 -9.98 -21.64
N VAL A 805 -26.81 -10.87 -20.69
CA VAL A 805 -26.35 -10.49 -19.34
C VAL A 805 -25.12 -9.56 -19.40
N ASN A 806 -24.24 -9.78 -20.36
CA ASN A 806 -23.04 -8.97 -20.57
C ASN A 806 -23.35 -7.58 -21.15
N ASP A 807 -24.34 -7.45 -22.04
CA ASP A 807 -24.81 -6.14 -22.53
C ASP A 807 -25.36 -5.28 -21.39
N ILE A 808 -26.12 -5.91 -20.49
CA ILE A 808 -26.63 -5.29 -19.27
C ILE A 808 -25.45 -4.88 -18.36
N ARG A 809 -24.42 -5.73 -18.22
CA ARG A 809 -23.21 -5.40 -17.45
C ARG A 809 -22.49 -4.17 -18.02
N VAL A 810 -22.19 -4.14 -19.31
CA VAL A 810 -21.54 -2.99 -19.98
C VAL A 810 -22.35 -1.69 -19.76
N THR A 811 -23.69 -1.77 -19.89
CA THR A 811 -24.59 -0.63 -19.71
C THR A 811 -24.63 -0.13 -18.27
N VAL A 812 -24.75 -1.03 -17.29
CA VAL A 812 -24.83 -0.69 -15.86
C VAL A 812 -23.51 -0.10 -15.35
N TYR A 813 -22.38 -0.71 -15.69
CA TYR A 813 -21.05 -0.22 -15.26
C TYR A 813 -20.71 1.18 -15.77
N SER A 814 -21.30 1.59 -16.89
CA SER A 814 -21.12 2.91 -17.50
C SER A 814 -22.15 3.95 -17.01
N SER A 815 -23.03 3.59 -16.08
CA SER A 815 -24.16 4.43 -15.66
C SER A 815 -23.89 5.26 -14.40
N ALA A 816 -24.65 6.34 -14.21
CA ALA A 816 -24.45 7.29 -13.11
C ALA A 816 -24.54 6.66 -11.70
N ILE A 817 -25.27 5.55 -11.53
CA ILE A 817 -25.34 4.85 -10.23
C ILE A 817 -23.95 4.30 -9.80
N VAL A 818 -23.16 3.86 -10.78
CA VAL A 818 -21.81 3.31 -10.57
C VAL A 818 -20.78 4.42 -10.48
N LEU A 819 -20.80 5.37 -11.42
CA LEU A 819 -19.76 6.37 -11.57
C LEU A 819 -19.87 7.55 -10.60
N ASN A 820 -21.08 7.85 -10.11
CA ASN A 820 -21.34 9.03 -9.27
C ASN A 820 -21.96 8.62 -7.92
N ASP A 821 -23.10 7.91 -7.92
CA ASP A 821 -23.87 7.69 -6.69
C ASP A 821 -23.17 6.81 -5.66
N ILE A 822 -22.59 5.66 -6.08
CA ILE A 822 -21.81 4.78 -5.20
C ILE A 822 -20.61 5.55 -4.59
N PRO A 823 -19.73 6.21 -5.39
CA PRO A 823 -18.65 7.03 -4.87
C PRO A 823 -19.10 8.10 -3.87
N THR A 824 -20.15 8.87 -4.20
CA THR A 824 -20.67 9.96 -3.35
C THR A 824 -21.21 9.43 -2.02
N VAL A 825 -22.10 8.43 -2.04
CA VAL A 825 -22.71 7.91 -0.80
C VAL A 825 -21.67 7.22 0.08
N THR A 826 -20.79 6.40 -0.50
CA THR A 826 -19.71 5.76 0.26
C THR A 826 -18.72 6.78 0.84
N ASN A 827 -18.48 7.90 0.15
CA ASN A 827 -17.64 8.97 0.66
C ASN A 827 -18.33 9.79 1.77
N ASN A 828 -19.64 10.06 1.67
CA ASN A 828 -20.39 10.75 2.73
C ASN A 828 -20.35 9.98 4.07
N CYS A 829 -20.24 8.65 4.03
CA CYS A 829 -20.03 7.84 5.23
C CYS A 829 -18.70 8.13 5.96
N MET A 830 -17.69 8.72 5.31
CA MET A 830 -16.41 9.05 5.94
C MET A 830 -16.56 9.98 7.15
N GLY A 831 -17.61 10.80 7.21
CA GLY A 831 -17.85 11.70 8.34
C GLY A 831 -18.20 10.97 9.64
N GLU A 832 -18.91 9.84 9.53
CA GLU A 832 -19.18 8.96 10.67
C GLU A 832 -17.97 8.05 10.93
N LEU A 833 -17.32 7.52 9.89
CA LEU A 833 -16.18 6.62 10.04
C LEU A 833 -14.97 7.29 10.71
N LEU A 834 -14.61 8.52 10.31
CA LEU A 834 -13.48 9.27 10.87
C LEU A 834 -13.74 9.80 12.29
N ALA A 835 -14.98 9.76 12.77
CA ALA A 835 -15.31 10.04 14.17
C ALA A 835 -15.06 8.83 15.10
N THR A 836 -14.94 7.62 14.55
CA THR A 836 -14.83 6.36 15.33
C THR A 836 -13.63 5.47 14.96
N LYS A 837 -13.04 5.63 13.77
CA LYS A 837 -11.91 4.85 13.26
C LYS A 837 -10.72 5.77 12.94
N THR A 838 -9.52 5.20 12.87
CA THR A 838 -8.34 5.90 12.36
C THR A 838 -8.51 6.25 10.88
N MET A 839 -7.69 7.16 10.35
CA MET A 839 -7.74 7.56 8.94
C MET A 839 -7.63 6.36 7.99
N SER A 840 -6.66 5.47 8.22
CA SER A 840 -6.45 4.24 7.42
C SER A 840 -7.67 3.34 7.46
N ALA A 841 -8.12 2.96 8.67
CA ALA A 841 -9.24 2.05 8.85
C ALA A 841 -10.57 2.62 8.31
N ALA A 842 -10.75 3.94 8.29
CA ALA A 842 -11.88 4.58 7.62
C ALA A 842 -11.80 4.46 6.09
N TYR A 843 -10.63 4.70 5.48
CA TYR A 843 -10.42 4.53 4.04
C TYR A 843 -10.55 3.06 3.59
N GLU A 844 -10.02 2.12 4.36
CA GLU A 844 -10.19 0.67 4.16
C GLU A 844 -11.67 0.27 4.26
N THR A 845 -12.39 0.74 5.29
CA THR A 845 -13.84 0.48 5.43
C THR A 845 -14.62 1.03 4.22
N ARG A 846 -14.26 2.21 3.70
CA ARG A 846 -14.88 2.79 2.49
C ARG A 846 -14.52 2.01 1.22
N TYR A 847 -13.29 1.49 1.11
CA TYR A 847 -12.89 0.63 0.00
C TYR A 847 -13.68 -0.69 0.00
N LEU A 848 -13.85 -1.30 1.16
CA LEU A 848 -14.71 -2.47 1.33
C LEU A 848 -16.17 -2.17 0.95
N LEU A 849 -16.76 -1.06 1.41
CA LEU A 849 -18.10 -0.62 1.01
C LEU A 849 -18.25 -0.59 -0.53
N ARG A 850 -17.26 -0.01 -1.23
CA ARG A 850 -17.24 0.08 -2.70
C ARG A 850 -17.15 -1.30 -3.35
N LYS A 851 -16.31 -2.20 -2.84
CA LYS A 851 -16.20 -3.60 -3.31
C LYS A 851 -17.51 -4.37 -3.13
N THR A 852 -18.19 -4.20 -2.00
CA THR A 852 -19.50 -4.80 -1.73
C THR A 852 -20.56 -4.35 -2.72
N PHE A 853 -20.63 -3.05 -3.04
CA PHE A 853 -21.56 -2.56 -4.07
C PHE A 853 -21.28 -3.17 -5.45
N GLY A 854 -20.02 -3.42 -5.82
CA GLY A 854 -19.68 -4.13 -7.04
C GLY A 854 -20.26 -5.55 -7.11
N VAL A 855 -20.18 -6.30 -6.01
CA VAL A 855 -20.78 -7.64 -5.93
C VAL A 855 -22.31 -7.60 -5.91
N ILE A 856 -22.92 -6.62 -5.22
CA ILE A 856 -24.38 -6.39 -5.30
C ILE A 856 -24.80 -6.14 -6.75
N ILE A 857 -24.09 -5.28 -7.49
CA ILE A 857 -24.35 -4.99 -8.91
C ILE A 857 -24.30 -6.27 -9.74
N ASP A 858 -23.21 -7.04 -9.66
CA ASP A 858 -23.04 -8.26 -10.46
C ASP A 858 -24.10 -9.32 -10.13
N GLN A 859 -24.44 -9.51 -8.87
CA GLN A 859 -25.51 -10.42 -8.46
C GLN A 859 -26.88 -10.02 -9.03
N VAL A 860 -27.23 -8.73 -9.03
CA VAL A 860 -28.50 -8.28 -9.62
C VAL A 860 -28.47 -8.45 -11.15
N ILE A 861 -27.33 -8.17 -11.80
CA ILE A 861 -27.11 -8.37 -13.25
C ILE A 861 -27.26 -9.85 -13.64
N GLU A 862 -26.77 -10.79 -12.83
CA GLU A 862 -26.78 -12.22 -13.15
C GLU A 862 -28.05 -12.93 -12.67
N LYS A 863 -28.43 -12.73 -11.40
CA LYS A 863 -29.45 -13.53 -10.68
C LYS A 863 -30.79 -12.82 -10.53
N ALA A 864 -30.89 -11.53 -10.88
CA ALA A 864 -32.04 -10.66 -10.57
C ALA A 864 -32.28 -10.35 -9.08
N SER A 865 -31.38 -10.81 -8.20
CA SER A 865 -31.48 -10.68 -6.75
C SER A 865 -30.09 -10.63 -6.14
N THR A 866 -29.95 -10.00 -4.98
CA THR A 866 -28.69 -9.90 -4.24
C THR A 866 -28.84 -10.48 -2.83
N ASP A 867 -27.72 -10.97 -2.27
CA ASP A 867 -27.57 -11.35 -0.86
C ASP A 867 -27.09 -10.18 0.03
N MET A 868 -27.12 -8.94 -0.48
CA MET A 868 -26.60 -7.72 0.16
C MET A 868 -25.08 -7.70 0.38
N GLY A 869 -24.34 -8.57 -0.31
CA GLY A 869 -22.89 -8.68 -0.20
C GLY A 869 -22.41 -9.74 0.80
N ALA A 870 -23.30 -10.61 1.29
CA ALA A 870 -22.94 -11.69 2.21
C ALA A 870 -21.84 -12.62 1.65
N SER A 871 -21.89 -12.92 0.35
CA SER A 871 -20.83 -13.68 -0.33
C SER A 871 -19.48 -12.95 -0.43
N VAL A 872 -19.41 -11.62 -0.25
CA VAL A 872 -18.12 -10.91 -0.21
C VAL A 872 -17.33 -11.29 1.03
N ALA A 873 -17.97 -11.23 2.20
CA ALA A 873 -17.36 -11.72 3.43
C ALA A 873 -17.12 -13.23 3.39
N GLU A 874 -18.05 -14.03 2.87
CA GLU A 874 -17.84 -15.48 2.79
C GLU A 874 -16.62 -15.82 1.91
N ASP A 875 -16.50 -15.22 0.72
CA ASP A 875 -15.37 -15.46 -0.18
C ASP A 875 -14.06 -14.88 0.37
N GLU A 876 -14.03 -13.64 0.88
CA GLU A 876 -12.82 -13.02 1.47
C GLU A 876 -12.33 -13.78 2.71
N TYR A 877 -13.22 -14.05 3.67
CA TYR A 877 -12.89 -14.81 4.87
C TYR A 877 -12.46 -16.25 4.53
N LEU A 878 -13.14 -16.93 3.59
CA LEU A 878 -12.72 -18.26 3.16
C LEU A 878 -11.35 -18.24 2.47
N LEU A 879 -11.03 -17.21 1.67
CA LEU A 879 -9.73 -17.05 1.04
C LEU A 879 -8.63 -16.78 2.07
N GLU A 880 -8.85 -15.83 2.98
CA GLU A 880 -7.91 -15.44 4.04
C GLU A 880 -7.65 -16.58 5.02
N VAL A 881 -8.71 -17.22 5.54
CA VAL A 881 -8.60 -18.40 6.41
C VAL A 881 -8.01 -19.60 5.67
N SER A 882 -8.32 -19.81 4.39
CA SER A 882 -7.70 -20.89 3.62
C SER A 882 -6.22 -20.62 3.39
N ASN A 883 -5.82 -19.40 3.01
CA ASN A 883 -4.42 -19.06 2.78
C ASN A 883 -3.63 -19.12 4.10
N MET A 884 -4.08 -18.44 5.16
CA MET A 884 -3.48 -18.50 6.49
C MET A 884 -3.44 -19.95 7.03
N GLY A 885 -4.52 -20.71 6.87
CA GLY A 885 -4.58 -22.12 7.26
C GLY A 885 -3.60 -23.01 6.48
N LEU A 886 -3.46 -22.79 5.17
CA LEU A 886 -2.51 -23.52 4.31
C LEU A 886 -1.05 -23.12 4.57
N VAL A 887 -0.79 -21.85 4.86
CA VAL A 887 0.53 -21.35 5.30
C VAL A 887 0.88 -21.91 6.67
N ALA A 888 -0.04 -21.93 7.65
CA ALA A 888 0.20 -22.57 8.94
C ALA A 888 0.46 -24.08 8.79
N LEU A 889 -0.37 -24.80 8.02
CA LEU A 889 -0.18 -26.21 7.70
C LEU A 889 1.14 -26.47 6.96
N SER A 890 1.64 -25.52 6.17
CA SER A 890 2.91 -25.68 5.46
C SER A 890 4.12 -25.85 6.39
N THR A 891 4.06 -25.34 7.61
CA THR A 891 5.13 -25.48 8.62
C THR A 891 5.24 -26.92 9.17
N VAL A 892 4.18 -27.72 9.03
CA VAL A 892 4.09 -29.09 9.58
C VAL A 892 3.80 -30.16 8.52
N ASP A 893 3.68 -29.79 7.24
CA ASP A 893 3.42 -30.71 6.14
C ASP A 893 4.73 -31.19 5.47
N PRO A 894 5.18 -32.43 5.72
CA PRO A 894 6.40 -32.99 5.12
C PRO A 894 6.26 -33.29 3.62
N THR A 895 5.07 -33.14 3.02
CA THR A 895 4.86 -33.29 1.58
C THR A 895 4.96 -31.96 0.84
N GLY A 896 4.69 -30.83 1.51
CA GLY A 896 4.62 -29.50 0.91
C GLY A 896 3.35 -29.22 0.09
N ILE A 897 2.33 -30.09 0.15
CA ILE A 897 1.05 -29.92 -0.55
C ILE A 897 0.30 -28.72 -0.01
N ALA A 898 0.30 -28.50 1.31
CA ALA A 898 -0.34 -27.34 1.92
C ALA A 898 0.30 -26.02 1.43
N TYR A 899 1.63 -26.00 1.38
CA TYR A 899 2.39 -24.89 0.79
C TYR A 899 2.06 -24.66 -0.69
N MET A 900 2.07 -25.71 -1.50
CA MET A 900 1.73 -25.61 -2.92
C MET A 900 0.31 -25.05 -3.09
N ALA A 901 -0.65 -25.54 -2.33
CA ALA A 901 -2.03 -25.06 -2.38
C ALA A 901 -2.14 -23.58 -2.01
N SER A 902 -1.40 -23.08 -1.01
CA SER A 902 -1.46 -21.64 -0.66
C SER A 902 -0.97 -20.74 -1.80
N GLN A 903 -0.03 -21.19 -2.64
CA GLN A 903 0.41 -20.41 -3.81
C GLN A 903 -0.62 -20.35 -4.94
N PHE A 904 -1.72 -21.12 -4.88
CA PHE A 904 -2.82 -21.06 -5.88
C PHE A 904 -4.16 -20.59 -5.29
N VAL A 905 -4.27 -20.46 -3.96
CA VAL A 905 -5.44 -19.91 -3.27
C VAL A 905 -5.18 -18.42 -3.04
N GLN A 906 -5.53 -17.61 -4.05
CA GLN A 906 -5.29 -16.17 -4.11
C GLN A 906 -6.61 -15.40 -4.30
N PRO A 907 -6.70 -14.14 -3.83
CA PRO A 907 -7.90 -13.31 -3.97
C PRO A 907 -8.27 -13.02 -5.44
N ILE A 908 -9.53 -12.65 -5.66
CA ILE A 908 -10.00 -12.18 -6.97
C ILE A 908 -9.94 -10.65 -7.02
N CYS A 909 -9.19 -10.11 -7.98
CA CYS A 909 -9.16 -8.70 -8.30
C CYS A 909 -10.35 -8.31 -9.18
N GLY A 910 -11.22 -7.46 -8.61
CA GLY A 910 -12.33 -6.82 -9.30
C GLY A 910 -11.97 -5.43 -9.85
N PRO A 911 -12.88 -4.83 -10.64
CA PRO A 911 -12.66 -3.52 -11.25
C PRO A 911 -12.67 -2.38 -10.22
N THR A 912 -11.83 -1.37 -10.44
CA THR A 912 -11.63 -0.19 -9.58
C THR A 912 -12.59 0.99 -9.85
N ALA A 913 -13.58 0.81 -10.73
CA ALA A 913 -14.50 1.85 -11.22
C ALA A 913 -15.30 2.61 -10.13
N TYR A 914 -15.34 2.10 -8.89
CA TYR A 914 -16.12 2.64 -7.77
C TYR A 914 -15.46 3.80 -7.01
N LEU A 915 -14.31 4.31 -7.47
CA LEU A 915 -13.64 5.46 -6.85
C LEU A 915 -14.30 6.81 -7.20
N GLY A 916 -14.90 6.91 -8.40
CA GLY A 916 -15.56 8.13 -8.90
C GLY A 916 -14.60 9.28 -9.19
N GLU A 917 -15.16 10.49 -9.35
CA GLU A 917 -14.35 11.69 -9.49
C GLU A 917 -13.69 12.08 -8.18
N ILE A 918 -12.40 12.41 -8.23
CA ILE A 918 -11.60 12.77 -7.06
C ILE A 918 -11.52 14.30 -6.91
N ASP A 919 -11.60 14.79 -5.69
CA ASP A 919 -11.51 16.23 -5.38
C ASP A 919 -10.04 16.69 -5.21
N ASP A 920 -9.79 17.99 -5.42
CA ASP A 920 -8.46 18.62 -5.41
C ASP A 920 -7.61 18.26 -4.19
N GLY A 921 -6.30 18.09 -4.39
CA GLY A 921 -5.31 17.82 -3.34
C GLY A 921 -3.90 17.51 -3.87
N THR A 922 -3.00 17.08 -2.98
CA THR A 922 -1.68 16.55 -3.35
C THR A 922 -1.83 15.18 -4.02
N LEU A 923 -0.90 14.75 -4.88
CA LEU A 923 -0.98 13.41 -5.47
C LEU A 923 -0.89 12.29 -4.41
N HIS A 924 -0.14 12.51 -3.33
CA HIS A 924 -0.07 11.62 -2.18
C HIS A 924 -1.44 11.42 -1.53
N ASP A 925 -2.09 12.50 -1.09
CA ASP A 925 -3.32 12.40 -0.32
C ASP A 925 -4.55 12.13 -1.21
N ALA A 926 -4.64 12.82 -2.36
CA ALA A 926 -5.78 12.73 -3.26
C ALA A 926 -5.75 11.49 -4.15
N LEU A 927 -4.60 11.15 -4.76
CA LEU A 927 -4.48 10.10 -5.77
C LEU A 927 -3.75 8.83 -5.28
N SER A 928 -3.38 8.77 -3.99
CA SER A 928 -2.63 7.64 -3.39
C SER A 928 -1.28 7.40 -4.07
N LEU A 929 -0.50 8.48 -4.26
CA LEU A 929 0.87 8.38 -4.79
C LEU A 929 1.77 7.63 -3.79
N THR A 930 2.25 6.44 -4.19
CA THR A 930 3.17 5.60 -3.40
C THR A 930 4.44 5.28 -4.17
N THR A 931 5.58 5.30 -3.48
CA THR A 931 6.89 4.88 -4.00
C THR A 931 7.37 3.64 -3.25
N VAL A 932 7.92 2.67 -3.97
CA VAL A 932 8.59 1.50 -3.40
C VAL A 932 10.03 1.51 -3.88
N ASP A 933 10.96 1.29 -2.95
CA ASP A 933 12.41 1.41 -3.14
C ASP A 933 12.87 2.87 -3.34
N GLU A 934 14.18 3.08 -3.21
CA GLU A 934 14.82 4.41 -3.14
C GLU A 934 14.74 5.23 -4.44
N ALA A 935 14.28 4.62 -5.54
CA ALA A 935 14.56 5.14 -6.85
C ALA A 935 13.62 6.26 -7.29
N PHE A 936 12.36 6.29 -6.84
CA PHE A 936 11.42 7.39 -7.12
C PHE A 936 11.19 8.31 -5.92
N GLU A 937 11.99 8.12 -4.87
CA GLU A 937 11.86 8.80 -3.58
C GLU A 937 11.92 10.33 -3.73
N GLY A 938 10.99 11.02 -3.07
CA GLY A 938 10.83 12.47 -3.20
C GLY A 938 10.03 12.95 -4.42
N SER A 939 9.44 12.07 -5.23
CA SER A 939 8.47 12.44 -6.27
C SER A 939 7.19 13.04 -5.66
N TYR A 940 6.64 14.10 -6.26
CA TYR A 940 5.47 14.83 -5.75
C TYR A 940 4.69 15.54 -6.84
N GLY A 941 3.50 16.05 -6.51
CA GLY A 941 2.72 16.91 -7.41
C GLY A 941 1.32 17.20 -6.88
N SER A 942 0.45 17.75 -7.74
CA SER A 942 -0.94 18.07 -7.41
C SER A 942 -1.96 17.52 -8.43
N TRP A 943 -3.18 17.33 -7.93
CA TRP A 943 -4.38 17.05 -8.70
C TRP A 943 -5.36 18.21 -8.60
N THR A 944 -5.91 18.63 -9.74
CA THR A 944 -7.10 19.47 -9.81
C THR A 944 -8.22 18.70 -10.51
N LYS A 945 -9.43 18.71 -9.95
CA LYS A 945 -10.64 18.16 -10.59
C LYS A 945 -11.11 19.04 -11.74
N VAL A 946 -10.90 20.34 -11.59
CA VAL A 946 -11.20 21.39 -12.57
C VAL A 946 -9.90 21.73 -13.29
N GLY A 947 -9.71 21.21 -14.50
CA GLY A 947 -8.46 21.43 -15.24
C GLY A 947 -8.58 21.33 -16.76
N ASP A 948 -7.45 21.28 -17.44
CA ASP A 948 -7.30 21.31 -18.90
C ASP A 948 -7.26 19.92 -19.54
N GLY A 949 -7.49 18.83 -18.80
CA GLY A 949 -7.45 17.46 -19.32
C GLY A 949 -6.05 16.85 -19.43
N VAL A 950 -4.99 17.52 -18.99
CA VAL A 950 -3.60 17.07 -19.16
C VAL A 950 -3.08 16.29 -17.94
N VAL A 951 -2.34 15.22 -18.23
CA VAL A 951 -1.43 14.54 -17.30
C VAL A 951 0.00 14.91 -17.70
N ARG A 952 0.67 15.73 -16.89
CA ARG A 952 2.04 16.21 -17.11
C ARG A 952 3.01 15.54 -16.13
N LEU A 953 3.97 14.80 -16.66
CA LEU A 953 5.04 14.15 -15.90
C LEU A 953 6.37 14.84 -16.20
N ILE A 954 7.06 15.34 -15.17
CA ILE A 954 8.34 16.05 -15.27
C ILE A 954 9.41 15.18 -14.60
N PHE A 955 10.09 14.38 -15.40
CA PHE A 955 11.18 13.51 -14.96
C PHE A 955 12.45 14.33 -14.71
N LYS A 956 13.02 14.25 -13.51
CA LYS A 956 14.26 14.91 -13.10
C LYS A 956 15.28 13.84 -12.69
N SER A 957 16.25 13.59 -13.57
CA SER A 957 17.30 12.60 -13.34
C SER A 957 18.32 13.09 -12.33
N THR A 958 18.52 12.34 -11.24
CA THR A 958 19.72 12.43 -10.39
C THR A 958 20.67 11.25 -10.66
N ASP A 959 20.42 10.50 -11.74
CA ASP A 959 21.17 9.33 -12.11
C ASP A 959 22.47 9.68 -12.86
N THR A 960 23.46 8.78 -12.78
CA THR A 960 24.77 8.91 -13.43
C THR A 960 24.85 8.20 -14.79
N GLU A 961 23.81 7.45 -15.14
CA GLU A 961 23.67 6.71 -16.40
C GLU A 961 22.26 6.94 -16.96
N ASP A 962 22.10 6.81 -18.28
CA ASP A 962 20.81 6.94 -18.96
C ASP A 962 19.85 5.81 -18.55
N VAL A 963 18.55 6.10 -18.46
CA VAL A 963 17.51 5.13 -18.11
C VAL A 963 16.27 5.28 -18.98
N THR A 964 15.48 4.20 -19.07
CA THR A 964 14.13 4.25 -19.63
C THR A 964 13.14 4.01 -18.49
N VAL A 965 12.13 4.88 -18.35
CA VAL A 965 10.99 4.65 -17.46
C VAL A 965 9.85 4.09 -18.29
N VAL A 966 9.29 2.96 -17.86
CA VAL A 966 8.09 2.38 -18.46
C VAL A 966 6.88 2.90 -17.69
N ILE A 967 5.91 3.46 -18.41
CA ILE A 967 4.62 3.90 -17.87
C ILE A 967 3.59 2.84 -18.24
N HIS A 968 2.95 2.28 -17.22
CA HIS A 968 1.86 1.31 -17.32
C HIS A 968 0.53 1.97 -16.96
N SER A 969 -0.56 1.52 -17.57
CA SER A 969 -1.91 2.01 -17.29
C SER A 969 -2.89 0.86 -17.13
N GLY A 970 -3.45 0.69 -15.93
CA GLY A 970 -4.36 -0.42 -15.61
C GLY A 970 -3.69 -1.81 -15.60
N GLY A 971 -2.36 -1.85 -15.56
CA GLY A 971 -1.52 -3.05 -15.62
C GLY A 971 -0.87 -3.33 -16.98
N ASP A 972 -1.23 -2.61 -18.05
CA ASP A 972 -0.64 -2.81 -19.39
C ASP A 972 0.40 -1.71 -19.72
N ASP A 973 1.51 -2.09 -20.38
CA ASP A 973 2.50 -1.17 -20.97
C ASP A 973 1.80 -0.08 -21.82
N TYR A 974 2.00 1.20 -21.48
CA TYR A 974 1.37 2.33 -22.19
C TYR A 974 2.39 3.21 -22.94
N ALA A 975 3.53 3.53 -22.32
CA ALA A 975 4.57 4.36 -22.92
C ALA A 975 5.97 4.04 -22.34
N ASN A 976 7.02 4.33 -23.11
CA ASN A 976 8.41 4.30 -22.65
C ASN A 976 8.98 5.72 -22.75
N VAL A 977 9.64 6.20 -21.70
CA VAL A 977 10.27 7.52 -21.65
C VAL A 977 11.76 7.36 -21.40
N ASP A 978 12.57 7.61 -22.42
CA ASP A 978 14.03 7.67 -22.30
C ASP A 978 14.44 8.99 -21.64
N VAL A 979 15.25 8.91 -20.59
CA VAL A 979 15.72 10.06 -19.82
C VAL A 979 17.22 9.91 -19.54
N ASN A 980 18.01 10.82 -20.11
CA ASN A 980 19.47 10.78 -20.01
C ASN A 980 19.96 11.18 -18.60
N ALA A 981 21.20 10.80 -18.28
CA ALA A 981 21.84 11.11 -17.00
C ALA A 981 21.84 12.62 -16.71
N GLY A 982 21.24 13.03 -15.58
CA GLY A 982 21.18 14.43 -15.16
C GLY A 982 20.24 15.34 -15.95
N GLU A 983 19.50 14.83 -16.95
CA GLU A 983 18.56 15.63 -17.74
C GLU A 983 17.17 15.73 -17.10
N THR A 984 16.38 16.70 -17.59
CA THR A 984 14.96 16.85 -17.28
C THR A 984 14.13 16.63 -18.54
N VAL A 985 13.18 15.71 -18.50
CA VAL A 985 12.29 15.35 -19.61
C VAL A 985 10.85 15.55 -19.19
N THR A 986 10.05 16.18 -20.05
CA THR A 986 8.60 16.32 -19.84
C THR A 986 7.86 15.39 -20.77
N TRP A 987 6.90 14.65 -20.22
CA TRP A 987 5.97 13.80 -20.94
C TRP A 987 4.55 14.25 -20.63
N GLU A 988 3.67 14.22 -21.62
CA GLU A 988 2.27 14.65 -21.49
C GLU A 988 1.34 13.62 -22.11
N SER A 989 0.21 13.37 -21.45
CA SER A 989 -0.91 12.57 -21.97
C SER A 989 -2.25 13.18 -21.53
N THR A 990 -3.38 12.59 -21.94
CA THR A 990 -4.72 13.09 -21.59
C THR A 990 -5.38 12.27 -20.49
N ILE A 991 -6.13 12.93 -19.60
CA ILE A 991 -6.97 12.28 -18.58
C ILE A 991 -7.97 11.33 -19.25
N SER A 992 -8.53 11.68 -20.42
CA SER A 992 -9.47 10.81 -21.17
C SER A 992 -8.86 9.49 -21.68
N GLU A 993 -7.54 9.36 -21.80
CA GLU A 993 -6.90 8.07 -22.15
C GLU A 993 -6.57 7.24 -20.91
N LEU A 994 -6.24 7.91 -19.81
CA LEU A 994 -5.64 7.32 -18.62
C LEU A 994 -6.61 7.13 -17.45
N HIS A 995 -7.80 7.75 -17.47
CA HIS A 995 -8.73 7.74 -16.35
C HIS A 995 -9.28 6.36 -15.97
N ASP A 996 -9.76 6.27 -14.74
CA ASP A 996 -10.33 5.07 -14.12
C ASP A 996 -9.37 3.88 -14.10
N LYS A 997 -8.06 4.16 -14.06
CA LYS A 997 -6.97 3.18 -14.04
C LYS A 997 -5.90 3.58 -13.02
N ASN A 998 -5.15 2.58 -12.55
CA ASN A 998 -3.85 2.85 -11.95
C ASN A 998 -2.87 3.38 -13.03
N MET A 999 -1.92 4.20 -12.62
CA MET A 999 -0.70 4.49 -13.36
C MET A 999 0.47 3.98 -12.52
N TYR A 1000 1.21 3.01 -13.06
CA TYR A 1000 2.39 2.41 -12.44
C TYR A 1000 3.61 2.73 -13.30
N LEU A 1001 4.69 3.18 -12.67
CA LEU A 1001 5.97 3.49 -13.29
C LEU A 1001 7.04 2.58 -12.71
N ASP A 1002 7.74 1.85 -13.56
CA ASP A 1002 8.97 1.15 -13.18
C ASP A 1002 10.16 1.57 -14.03
N ARG A 1003 11.35 1.48 -13.43
CA ARG A 1003 12.58 1.99 -14.00
C ARG A 1003 13.41 0.85 -14.59
N TRP A 1004 13.57 0.87 -15.90
CA TRP A 1004 14.33 -0.12 -16.65
C TRP A 1004 15.81 0.28 -16.78
N ARG A 1005 16.70 -0.70 -16.62
CA ARG A 1005 18.10 -0.64 -17.07
C ARG A 1005 18.50 -1.96 -17.73
N PRO A 1006 19.27 -1.93 -18.84
CA PRO A 1006 19.83 -3.15 -19.42
C PRO A 1006 20.95 -3.69 -18.52
N GLY A 1007 20.70 -4.84 -17.87
CA GLY A 1007 21.70 -5.53 -17.06
C GLY A 1007 22.86 -6.11 -17.89
N LEU A 1008 23.94 -6.53 -17.22
CA LEU A 1008 25.19 -7.04 -17.84
C LEU A 1008 25.01 -8.28 -18.77
N SER A 1009 23.83 -8.88 -18.78
CA SER A 1009 23.45 -10.05 -19.58
C SER A 1009 22.22 -9.82 -20.48
N GLY A 1010 21.68 -8.60 -20.55
CA GLY A 1010 20.48 -8.27 -21.35
C GLY A 1010 19.16 -8.89 -20.85
N LEU A 1011 19.13 -9.45 -19.64
CA LEU A 1011 17.90 -9.88 -19.00
C LEU A 1011 17.17 -8.65 -18.40
N PRO A 1012 15.83 -8.55 -18.52
CA PRO A 1012 15.05 -7.53 -17.82
C PRO A 1012 15.20 -7.68 -16.30
N ALA A 1013 15.22 -6.56 -15.59
CA ALA A 1013 15.11 -6.53 -14.14
C ALA A 1013 14.43 -5.22 -13.71
N SER A 1014 13.23 -5.33 -13.14
CA SER A 1014 12.46 -4.24 -12.53
C SER A 1014 13.05 -3.76 -11.19
N GLY A 1015 14.13 -4.38 -10.70
CA GLY A 1015 14.69 -4.19 -9.35
C GLY A 1015 15.36 -2.84 -9.07
N GLY A 1016 14.95 -1.79 -9.77
CA GLY A 1016 15.39 -0.41 -9.67
C GLY A 1016 14.31 0.56 -9.21
N GLY A 1017 13.27 0.08 -8.50
CA GLY A 1017 12.21 0.85 -7.84
C GLY A 1017 11.02 1.24 -8.72
N SER A 1018 9.92 1.61 -8.07
CA SER A 1018 8.65 1.92 -8.73
C SER A 1018 7.82 3.01 -8.04
N LEU A 1019 6.90 3.60 -8.80
CA LEU A 1019 5.96 4.65 -8.39
C LEU A 1019 4.55 4.26 -8.86
N LEU A 1020 3.53 4.53 -8.05
CA LEU A 1020 2.13 4.18 -8.32
C LEU A 1020 1.21 5.33 -7.94
N LEU A 1021 0.16 5.59 -8.72
CA LEU A 1021 -0.97 6.43 -8.35
C LEU A 1021 -2.27 6.01 -9.08
N TRP A 1022 -3.40 6.56 -8.65
CA TRP A 1022 -4.67 6.49 -9.38
C TRP A 1022 -4.82 7.66 -10.37
N ILE A 1023 -5.30 7.41 -11.59
CA ILE A 1023 -5.71 8.49 -12.51
C ILE A 1023 -7.25 8.56 -12.50
N PRO A 1024 -7.86 9.60 -11.92
CA PRO A 1024 -9.31 9.68 -11.78
C PRO A 1024 -10.00 10.17 -13.05
N ARG A 1025 -11.27 9.81 -13.20
CA ARG A 1025 -12.18 10.50 -14.11
C ARG A 1025 -12.44 11.94 -13.61
N ALA A 1026 -12.45 12.88 -14.55
CA ALA A 1026 -12.94 14.23 -14.35
C ALA A 1026 -13.79 14.69 -15.54
N SER A 1027 -15.09 14.84 -15.34
CA SER A 1027 -16.00 15.48 -16.30
C SER A 1027 -15.65 16.95 -16.55
N GLU A 1028 -14.95 17.56 -15.59
CA GLU A 1028 -14.33 18.88 -15.68
C GLU A 1028 -12.85 18.82 -16.15
N GLY A 1029 -12.50 17.80 -16.93
CA GLY A 1029 -11.18 17.61 -17.55
C GLY A 1029 -10.10 17.15 -16.57
N GLY A 1030 -9.99 17.83 -15.43
CA GLY A 1030 -8.93 17.63 -14.44
C GLY A 1030 -7.54 18.07 -14.91
N HIS A 1031 -6.56 18.05 -14.02
CA HIS A 1031 -5.15 18.30 -14.36
C HIS A 1031 -4.23 17.60 -13.35
N ILE A 1032 -3.22 16.89 -13.84
CA ILE A 1032 -2.11 16.37 -13.05
C ILE A 1032 -0.84 17.07 -13.51
N THR A 1033 -0.07 17.64 -12.57
CA THR A 1033 1.37 17.83 -12.75
C THR A 1033 2.11 17.08 -11.66
N MET A 1034 3.07 16.23 -12.06
CA MET A 1034 3.94 15.47 -11.16
C MET A 1034 5.41 15.72 -11.49
N SER A 1035 6.15 16.23 -10.50
CA SER A 1035 7.62 16.24 -10.49
C SER A 1035 8.12 14.87 -10.05
N ILE A 1036 8.63 14.08 -10.98
CA ILE A 1036 9.18 12.74 -10.73
C ILE A 1036 10.68 12.87 -10.52
N PHE A 1037 11.14 12.69 -9.29
CA PHE A 1037 12.56 12.57 -8.98
C PHE A 1037 12.94 11.11 -9.11
N TYR A 1038 14.06 10.82 -9.77
CA TYR A 1038 14.62 9.49 -9.65
C TYR A 1038 16.14 9.45 -9.63
N GLY A 1039 16.69 8.39 -9.02
CA GLY A 1039 18.11 8.31 -8.69
C GLY A 1039 18.76 6.93 -8.79
N THR A 1040 20.06 6.92 -8.49
CA THR A 1040 20.87 5.69 -8.55
C THR A 1040 20.59 4.82 -7.33
N LYS A 1041 20.05 3.61 -7.55
CA LYS A 1041 20.00 2.56 -6.51
C LYS A 1041 21.38 1.92 -6.36
N LEU A 1042 21.94 1.94 -5.13
CA LEU A 1042 23.05 1.05 -4.78
C LEU A 1042 22.50 -0.28 -4.26
N LEU A 1043 22.84 -1.37 -4.93
CA LEU A 1043 22.55 -2.72 -4.47
C LEU A 1043 23.31 -3.02 -3.17
N LYS A 1044 22.66 -2.85 -2.02
CA LYS A 1044 23.15 -3.39 -0.74
C LYS A 1044 23.00 -4.91 -0.74
N LEU A 1045 23.97 -5.63 -1.32
CA LEU A 1045 24.23 -6.98 -0.83
C LEU A 1045 24.87 -6.84 0.57
N ASN A 1046 24.16 -7.28 1.60
CA ASN A 1046 24.73 -7.51 2.92
C ASN A 1046 25.72 -8.68 2.87
N CYS A 1047 26.90 -8.52 2.22
CA CYS A 1047 27.99 -9.51 2.21
C CYS A 1047 28.61 -9.71 3.64
N PHE A 1048 28.03 -9.11 4.70
CA PHE A 1048 28.58 -8.94 6.06
C PHE A 1048 28.82 -10.27 6.83
N PHE A 1049 28.15 -11.36 6.47
CA PHE A 1049 28.35 -12.69 7.09
C PHE A 1049 29.09 -13.72 6.22
N LEU A 1050 29.45 -13.38 4.98
CA LEU A 1050 30.12 -14.33 4.06
C LEU A 1050 31.64 -14.39 4.17
N ILE A 1051 32.27 -13.50 4.96
CA ILE A 1051 33.74 -13.33 4.96
C ILE A 1051 34.44 -14.16 6.06
N ASP A 1052 33.82 -14.44 7.21
CA ASP A 1052 34.51 -15.06 8.36
C ASP A 1052 34.58 -16.61 8.35
N SER A 1053 33.83 -17.30 7.48
CA SER A 1053 33.77 -18.78 7.48
C SER A 1053 34.71 -19.47 6.47
N TYR A 1054 35.24 -18.75 5.47
CA TYR A 1054 35.98 -19.35 4.34
C TYR A 1054 37.50 -19.08 4.37
N LYS A 1055 38.22 -19.81 5.23
CA LYS A 1055 39.70 -19.88 5.18
C LYS A 1055 40.21 -20.38 3.82
N GLU A 1056 41.32 -19.80 3.35
CA GLU A 1056 41.74 -19.85 1.94
C GLU A 1056 42.27 -21.19 1.40
N ASP A 1057 42.71 -22.12 2.27
CA ASP A 1057 43.44 -23.32 1.82
C ASP A 1057 42.61 -24.32 0.98
N SER A 1058 41.29 -24.34 1.15
CA SER A 1058 40.40 -25.30 0.48
C SER A 1058 40.31 -25.12 -1.05
N ARG A 1059 40.65 -23.94 -1.58
CA ARG A 1059 40.36 -23.56 -2.98
C ARG A 1059 41.18 -24.31 -4.05
N LYS A 1060 42.38 -24.82 -3.73
CA LYS A 1060 43.30 -25.39 -4.74
C LYS A 1060 43.06 -26.87 -5.06
N VAL A 1061 42.38 -27.62 -4.20
CA VAL A 1061 42.17 -29.07 -4.39
C VAL A 1061 40.79 -29.38 -4.99
N ALA A 1062 39.73 -28.72 -4.49
CA ALA A 1062 38.35 -29.03 -4.88
C ALA A 1062 38.06 -28.78 -6.37
N ASN A 1063 38.62 -27.72 -6.95
CA ASN A 1063 38.25 -27.27 -8.30
C ASN A 1063 38.72 -28.22 -9.42
N ALA A 1064 39.84 -28.93 -9.21
CA ALA A 1064 40.37 -29.89 -10.20
C ALA A 1064 39.67 -31.25 -10.15
N GLU A 1065 39.14 -31.65 -8.99
CA GLU A 1065 38.48 -32.94 -8.82
C GLU A 1065 36.99 -32.88 -9.23
N MET A 1066 36.30 -31.77 -8.94
CA MET A 1066 34.90 -31.56 -9.36
C MET A 1066 34.74 -31.52 -10.88
N VAL A 1067 35.60 -30.78 -11.60
CA VAL A 1067 35.52 -30.66 -13.07
C VAL A 1067 35.74 -32.01 -13.77
N ASN A 1068 36.58 -32.88 -13.21
CA ASN A 1068 36.80 -34.23 -13.75
C ASN A 1068 35.64 -35.19 -13.44
N LYS A 1069 35.03 -35.11 -12.25
CA LYS A 1069 33.84 -35.92 -11.90
C LYS A 1069 32.59 -35.48 -12.67
N ALA A 1070 32.39 -34.17 -12.87
CA ALA A 1070 31.30 -33.64 -13.70
C ALA A 1070 31.39 -34.11 -15.17
N LYS A 1071 32.61 -34.11 -15.75
CA LYS A 1071 32.84 -34.67 -17.10
C LYS A 1071 32.56 -36.17 -17.20
N GLN A 1072 32.76 -36.95 -16.14
CA GLN A 1072 32.39 -38.37 -16.13
C GLN A 1072 30.87 -38.59 -15.99
N ALA A 1073 30.14 -37.72 -15.29
CA ALA A 1073 28.68 -37.82 -15.12
C ALA A 1073 27.90 -37.45 -16.39
N SER A 1074 28.40 -36.52 -17.20
CA SER A 1074 27.75 -36.06 -18.44
C SER A 1074 27.65 -37.11 -19.57
N GLY A 1075 28.30 -38.27 -19.42
CA GLY A 1075 28.34 -39.32 -20.45
C GLY A 1075 27.07 -40.18 -20.58
N SER A 1076 26.08 -40.06 -19.68
CA SER A 1076 24.91 -40.95 -19.68
C SER A 1076 23.60 -40.37 -19.15
N ALA A 1077 23.46 -39.04 -19.04
CA ALA A 1077 22.21 -38.40 -18.65
C ALA A 1077 21.99 -37.09 -19.41
N GLN A 1078 20.82 -36.93 -20.05
CA GLN A 1078 20.34 -35.65 -20.53
C GLN A 1078 19.88 -34.80 -19.35
N LEU A 1079 20.81 -34.08 -18.73
CA LEU A 1079 20.48 -32.90 -17.93
C LEU A 1079 20.09 -31.78 -18.91
N SER A 1080 18.99 -31.06 -18.63
CA SER A 1080 18.63 -29.88 -19.42
C SER A 1080 19.65 -28.76 -19.20
N ALA A 1081 19.84 -27.91 -20.21
CA ALA A 1081 20.78 -26.78 -20.14
C ALA A 1081 20.52 -25.87 -18.93
N THR A 1082 19.25 -25.72 -18.54
CA THR A 1082 18.76 -24.95 -17.39
C THR A 1082 19.47 -25.27 -16.08
N THR A 1083 19.80 -26.54 -15.79
CA THR A 1083 20.48 -26.91 -14.54
C THR A 1083 21.94 -26.45 -14.52
N PHE A 1084 22.54 -26.21 -15.69
CA PHE A 1084 23.94 -25.77 -15.81
C PHE A 1084 24.05 -24.24 -15.69
N GLU A 1085 23.05 -23.48 -16.13
CA GLU A 1085 22.98 -22.02 -16.02
C GLU A 1085 22.83 -21.55 -14.57
N VAL A 1086 22.05 -22.25 -13.74
CA VAL A 1086 21.90 -21.98 -12.29
C VAL A 1086 23.22 -22.14 -11.52
N LEU A 1087 24.09 -23.07 -11.96
CA LEU A 1087 25.45 -23.23 -11.41
C LEU A 1087 26.42 -22.13 -11.88
N GLN A 1088 26.11 -21.43 -12.97
CA GLN A 1088 26.89 -20.30 -13.46
C GLN A 1088 26.46 -18.96 -12.82
N SER A 1089 25.19 -18.75 -12.50
CA SER A 1089 24.74 -17.51 -11.82
C SER A 1089 25.35 -17.39 -10.41
N THR A 1090 25.37 -18.49 -9.65
CA THR A 1090 25.98 -18.57 -8.31
C THR A 1090 27.49 -18.32 -8.32
N THR A 1091 28.22 -18.76 -9.36
CA THR A 1091 29.64 -18.39 -9.54
C THR A 1091 29.83 -16.97 -10.05
N THR A 1092 28.81 -16.36 -10.66
CA THR A 1092 28.85 -14.96 -11.10
C THR A 1092 28.69 -14.01 -9.91
N GLY A 1093 27.72 -14.25 -9.01
CA GLY A 1093 27.53 -13.45 -7.79
C GLY A 1093 28.77 -13.41 -6.89
N ALA A 1094 29.48 -14.54 -6.74
CA ALA A 1094 30.75 -14.60 -5.99
C ALA A 1094 31.89 -13.77 -6.60
N ASN A 1095 31.84 -13.46 -7.91
CA ASN A 1095 32.78 -12.56 -8.57
C ASN A 1095 32.36 -11.08 -8.45
N VAL A 1096 31.12 -10.77 -8.03
CA VAL A 1096 30.61 -9.40 -7.84
C VAL A 1096 31.07 -8.78 -6.52
N CYS A 1097 30.81 -9.33 -5.30
CA CYS A 1097 31.41 -8.75 -4.05
C CYS A 1097 32.96 -8.68 -4.18
N LYS A 1098 33.60 -9.54 -5.00
CA LYS A 1098 35.07 -9.50 -5.25
C LYS A 1098 35.53 -8.32 -6.13
N ARG A 1099 34.68 -7.78 -7.00
CA ARG A 1099 34.99 -6.59 -7.82
C ARG A 1099 34.89 -5.30 -7.01
N GLU A 1100 33.98 -5.25 -6.04
CA GLU A 1100 33.70 -4.05 -5.24
C GLU A 1100 34.73 -3.82 -4.12
N LEU A 1101 35.23 -4.88 -3.48
CA LEU A 1101 36.02 -4.77 -2.25
C LEU A 1101 37.51 -4.40 -2.38
N LYS A 1102 38.10 -4.34 -3.58
CA LYS A 1102 39.52 -3.94 -3.87
C LYS A 1102 40.54 -4.22 -2.74
N LEU A 1103 40.62 -5.47 -2.26
CA LEU A 1103 41.59 -5.86 -1.23
C LEU A 1103 42.98 -6.13 -1.85
N ASP A 1104 43.93 -5.22 -1.60
CA ASP A 1104 45.35 -5.42 -1.90
C ASP A 1104 46.00 -6.41 -0.92
N GLU A 1105 46.86 -7.28 -1.45
CA GLU A 1105 47.58 -8.30 -0.67
C GLU A 1105 48.62 -7.66 0.27
N LYS A 1106 48.24 -7.42 1.54
CA LYS A 1106 49.07 -7.56 2.77
C LYS A 1106 48.38 -6.95 3.99
N PHE A 1107 47.91 -7.79 4.92
CA PHE A 1107 48.05 -7.51 6.35
C PHE A 1107 48.12 -8.82 7.13
N ILE A 1108 49.19 -8.97 7.93
CA ILE A 1108 49.38 -10.06 8.89
C ILE A 1108 49.27 -9.43 10.27
N TRP A 1109 48.47 -10.01 11.16
CA TRP A 1109 48.50 -9.68 12.58
C TRP A 1109 48.59 -10.92 13.45
N THR A 1110 49.39 -10.79 14.51
CA THR A 1110 49.79 -11.83 15.44
C THR A 1110 48.92 -11.83 16.70
N GLU A 1111 48.65 -13.03 17.19
CA GLU A 1111 47.90 -13.35 18.41
C GLU A 1111 48.56 -12.78 19.68
N THR A 1112 47.83 -12.05 20.53
CA THR A 1112 48.08 -11.98 22.00
C THR A 1112 46.88 -11.43 22.79
N ASP A 1113 46.55 -12.18 23.83
CA ASP A 1113 45.90 -11.85 25.11
C ASP A 1113 44.52 -11.16 25.17
N GLN A 1114 43.58 -11.96 25.70
CA GLN A 1114 42.36 -11.51 26.38
C GLN A 1114 42.73 -10.86 27.72
N ASP A 1115 42.16 -9.69 28.03
CA ASP A 1115 41.45 -9.47 29.30
C ASP A 1115 40.85 -8.06 29.38
N THR A 1116 39.79 -7.92 30.18
CA THR A 1116 39.09 -6.66 30.54
C THR A 1116 38.14 -6.08 29.49
N ILE A 1117 36.84 -6.21 29.75
CA ILE A 1117 35.91 -5.07 29.96
C ILE A 1117 34.82 -5.56 30.92
N MET A 1118 34.51 -4.75 31.93
CA MET A 1118 33.30 -4.90 32.75
C MET A 1118 32.34 -3.77 32.39
N TRP A 1119 31.04 -4.08 32.35
CA TRP A 1119 29.90 -3.18 32.13
C TRP A 1119 29.81 -2.58 30.72
#